data_AF-A0DH56-F1
#
_entry.id   AF-A0DH56-F1
#
_cell.length_a   1.000
_cell.length_b   1.000
_cell.length_c   1.000
_cell.angle_alpha   90.00
_cell.angle_beta   90.00
_cell.angle_gamma   90.00
#
_symmetry.space_group_name_H-M   'P 1'
#
loop_
_entity.id
_entity.type
_entity.pdbx_description
1 polymer ?
#
loop_
_entity_poly.entity_id
_entity_poly.type
_entity_poly.pdbx_seq_one_letter_code
_entity_poly.pdbx_strand_id
1 'polypeptide(L)'
;MNRIIRFGFATYESLVQKLSSADSPAAVLQIFQQNKDLFKQEHVVLSLRMLGRYSRLLRNDSEYSELTSKLNDIVDQLTEYDVIDVLFWMRKFRQNRIPTYFHQQAQTKLYQRIQQMSENQMFSFRNMCNVYFDLTLLNHSNEQLAQSIAEQILTTKQLSPFLIIQLFSSIVVKVNNCSLSRYDAQILNNAVKVVEDILEELDVEQKSLLFKSLAEVQFQNIGPKYSLPNIIKQLKDLLLQKIELLQEDSVISIFKAYQSLPKYFDQDLHKELKDMIQTTIDQNPNNLSSKFLILLIEKITNSHAQRYPLDLVKKIIGELTQRISKKEVETQHVGQLCSSLLKQKKFEDLVAVLKDSGENNLKILNYLFVNGINMKEYVEQYIQAQDSKRINTYNALHYLIYSHRDAQEHEEKFMAICKSVIQQNPQSLLKTSLEININSQIKAQVQEEAFMQIIQNVKQKKIELSKVLKELLNSCFNHKCRQALIQLNEQSEEKLQPKTVLSKVIGDMSDFDSDRLSIVLQLIQKDPKNIPIFKFVDYLTLNVQNLYGLVRSDQIQWVCQVLLAAFLNQPTARLNALVSFVERFESAGYSSRQLTQLIKKVAEQYRTANPQTPYPDSAFVQIMINQGVMTPEDAVIQLNNEKSYYSLKVQLCGIALQLDNPPENVIQLKDKIKADCQLDSDDMKFKQIQEIVALFRLTPNETDKIKNQLKNIGSKLTQRQYFELVQNAKEPTLIKELAIMFSQIGTKIGLIKLIKIVEKFQKNNVANQMIYNILLEQYGLQFNNTFNELRVQILTILANGKLKQVDVFQKTLEKLSKSPQFYKAYYADILESLIQLGIIEPDIVNLIKTMAERQNLSNQSILKLIHYYILADQPLEEIEKIANNMETFKAKETYRINTIYEILKRMYPDSKATKIHEPLINEEKIQSTSNRSQHTSEYVQTLLQAVGVQAEMNYQIDKVQIELYLPQTQQSIMVLTGYNLNYDKITLTGQGLLQKKLYNLLSKQVITINFKELVDITNYEDKVKYLQNQGIEISADPATADYSAFNQVEKKDSQKRSNQKKQQKQQKQQIDQDEILEYVEGQ
;
A
#
# COMPACT_ATOMS: atom_id res chain seq x y z
N MET A 1 10.02 -45.10 70.11
CA MET A 1 11.06 -44.09 69.81
C MET A 1 11.77 -44.49 68.54
N ASN A 2 11.48 -43.83 67.42
CA ASN A 2 12.30 -43.85 66.21
C ASN A 2 12.43 -42.39 65.76
N ARG A 3 13.63 -41.82 65.96
CA ARG A 3 13.99 -40.48 65.49
C ARG A 3 13.98 -40.52 63.96
N ILE A 4 12.96 -39.93 63.34
CA ILE A 4 13.10 -39.48 61.95
C ILE A 4 13.94 -38.22 62.01
N ILE A 5 15.20 -38.39 61.63
CA ILE A 5 16.15 -37.30 61.52
C ILE A 5 15.73 -36.42 60.33
N ARG A 6 15.29 -35.19 60.59
CA ARG A 6 15.14 -34.15 59.56
C ARG A 6 16.54 -33.63 59.19
N PHE A 7 17.23 -34.30 58.27
CA PHE A 7 18.32 -33.69 57.49
C PHE A 7 17.71 -33.12 56.20
N GLY A 8 17.85 -31.87 55.80
CA GLY A 8 18.50 -30.72 56.40
C GLY A 8 17.90 -29.44 55.80
N PHE A 9 17.97 -28.34 56.55
CA PHE A 9 17.68 -27.01 56.05
C PHE A 9 18.50 -26.78 54.78
N ALA A 10 17.84 -26.48 53.66
CA ALA A 10 18.57 -26.09 52.46
C ALA A 10 19.25 -24.74 52.76
N THR A 11 20.59 -24.73 52.78
CA THR A 11 21.35 -23.47 52.74
C THR A 11 20.98 -22.72 51.45
N TYR A 12 21.20 -21.41 51.45
CA TYR A 12 20.96 -20.54 50.30
C TYR A 12 21.47 -21.14 48.97
N GLU A 13 22.72 -21.63 48.96
CA GLU A 13 23.35 -22.26 47.80
C GLU A 13 22.74 -23.63 47.44
N SER A 14 22.26 -24.38 48.44
CA SER A 14 21.61 -25.68 48.23
C SER A 14 20.27 -25.54 47.51
N LEU A 15 19.52 -24.44 47.71
CA LEU A 15 18.26 -24.20 46.99
C LEU A 15 18.49 -23.88 45.51
N VAL A 16 19.47 -23.03 45.19
CA VAL A 16 19.84 -22.72 43.80
C VAL A 16 20.25 -23.99 43.05
N GLN A 17 21.08 -24.84 43.69
CA GLN A 17 21.51 -26.11 43.10
C GLN A 17 20.33 -27.07 42.88
N LYS A 18 19.46 -27.23 43.89
CA LYS A 18 18.27 -28.09 43.80
C LYS A 18 17.29 -27.63 42.71
N LEU A 19 17.05 -26.32 42.58
CA LEU A 19 16.20 -25.77 41.53
C LEU A 19 16.82 -25.95 40.14
N SER A 20 18.13 -25.76 40.01
CA SER A 20 18.84 -25.94 38.75
C SER A 20 18.89 -27.40 38.30
N SER A 21 18.90 -28.35 39.24
CA SER A 21 18.88 -29.79 38.99
C SER A 21 17.47 -30.40 38.91
N ALA A 22 16.41 -29.61 39.11
CA ALA A 22 15.04 -30.10 39.00
C ALA A 22 14.77 -30.52 37.55
N ASP A 23 14.22 -31.73 37.37
CA ASP A 23 14.01 -32.37 36.07
C ASP A 23 12.58 -32.23 35.52
N SER A 24 11.66 -31.72 36.34
CA SER A 24 10.23 -31.63 36.02
C SER A 24 9.56 -30.41 36.67
N PRO A 25 8.42 -29.94 36.13
CA PRO A 25 7.61 -28.89 36.77
C PRO A 25 7.23 -29.23 38.21
N ALA A 26 6.82 -30.48 38.46
CA ALA A 26 6.40 -30.95 39.76
C ALA A 26 7.55 -30.87 40.79
N ALA A 27 8.77 -31.23 40.39
CA ALA A 27 9.94 -31.08 41.25
C ALA A 27 10.21 -29.60 41.61
N VAL A 28 10.09 -28.68 40.65
CA VAL A 28 10.26 -27.24 40.90
C VAL A 28 9.22 -26.72 41.90
N LEU A 29 7.95 -27.08 41.69
CA LEU A 29 6.84 -26.67 42.57
C LEU A 29 6.95 -27.30 43.96
N GLN A 30 7.38 -28.56 44.05
CA GLN A 30 7.62 -29.24 45.33
C GLN A 30 8.75 -28.57 46.12
N ILE A 31 9.87 -28.23 45.47
CA ILE A 31 10.97 -27.50 46.10
C ILE A 31 10.48 -26.15 46.62
N PHE A 32 9.64 -25.44 45.85
CA PHE A 32 9.01 -24.20 46.28
C PHE A 32 8.11 -24.39 47.51
N GLN A 33 7.16 -25.32 47.47
CA GLN A 33 6.22 -25.57 48.56
C GLN A 33 6.93 -25.95 49.87
N GLN A 34 7.99 -26.76 49.78
CA GLN A 34 8.74 -27.21 50.96
C GLN A 34 9.61 -26.12 51.60
N ASN A 35 9.95 -25.06 50.87
CA ASN A 35 10.92 -24.05 51.31
C ASN A 35 10.39 -22.62 51.17
N LYS A 36 9.07 -22.45 51.08
CA LYS A 36 8.39 -21.21 50.72
C LYS A 36 8.87 -19.99 51.52
N ASP A 37 9.11 -20.14 52.81
CA ASP A 37 9.54 -19.04 53.69
C ASP A 37 11.02 -18.65 53.51
N LEU A 38 11.82 -19.50 52.86
CA LEU A 38 13.24 -19.31 52.59
C LEU A 38 13.52 -18.78 51.17
N PHE A 39 12.48 -18.65 50.33
CA PHE A 39 12.60 -18.17 48.96
C PHE A 39 12.87 -16.67 48.92
N LYS A 40 14.04 -16.31 48.38
CA LYS A 40 14.45 -14.95 48.03
C LYS A 40 14.18 -14.67 46.55
N GLN A 41 14.45 -13.45 46.10
CA GLN A 41 14.22 -12.98 44.73
C GLN A 41 14.80 -13.92 43.68
N GLU A 42 16.08 -14.24 43.78
CA GLU A 42 16.81 -15.13 42.88
C GLU A 42 16.17 -16.54 42.78
N HIS A 43 15.62 -17.06 43.89
CA HIS A 43 14.96 -18.36 43.91
C HIS A 43 13.61 -18.31 43.19
N VAL A 44 12.85 -17.22 43.35
CA VAL A 44 11.58 -16.99 42.66
C VAL A 44 11.83 -16.90 41.15
N VAL A 45 12.78 -16.08 40.73
CA VAL A 45 13.13 -15.89 39.32
C VAL A 45 13.66 -17.18 38.69
N LEU A 46 14.57 -17.90 39.37
CA LEU A 46 15.09 -19.17 38.90
C LEU A 46 14.00 -20.23 38.76
N SER A 47 13.08 -20.33 39.73
CA SER A 47 11.93 -21.22 39.62
C SER A 47 11.06 -20.90 38.41
N LEU A 48 10.73 -19.62 38.18
CA LEU A 48 9.95 -19.21 37.01
C LEU A 48 10.69 -19.50 35.69
N ARG A 49 12.02 -19.29 35.65
CA ARG A 49 12.85 -19.66 34.50
C ARG A 49 12.78 -21.17 34.22
N MET A 50 12.92 -22.00 35.25
CA MET A 50 12.84 -23.47 35.12
C MET A 50 11.45 -23.91 34.69
N LEU A 51 10.38 -23.33 35.24
CA LEU A 51 9.02 -23.55 34.76
C LEU A 51 8.85 -23.12 33.29
N GLY A 52 9.48 -22.01 32.89
CA GLY A 52 9.55 -21.58 31.49
C GLY A 52 10.19 -22.64 30.58
N ARG A 53 11.28 -23.28 31.02
CA ARG A 53 11.93 -24.39 30.30
C ARG A 53 11.00 -25.60 30.17
N TYR A 54 10.28 -25.95 31.23
CA TYR A 54 9.37 -27.08 31.27
C TYR A 54 7.93 -26.77 30.86
N SER A 55 7.67 -25.58 30.32
CA SER A 55 6.32 -25.10 30.02
C SER A 55 5.49 -26.02 29.13
N ARG A 56 6.11 -26.85 28.27
CA ARG A 56 5.39 -27.86 27.47
C ARG A 56 4.83 -29.04 28.28
N LEU A 57 5.43 -29.32 29.43
CA LEU A 57 5.04 -30.40 30.34
C LEU A 57 4.08 -29.92 31.43
N LEU A 58 3.90 -28.60 31.54
CA LEU A 58 3.10 -27.98 32.57
C LEU A 58 1.61 -28.06 32.18
N ARG A 59 0.84 -28.88 32.89
CA ARG A 59 -0.63 -28.87 32.82
C ARG A 59 -1.12 -27.66 33.61
N ASN A 60 -2.37 -27.20 33.39
CA ASN A 60 -2.93 -26.01 34.07
C ASN A 60 -3.01 -26.20 35.60
N ASP A 61 -1.88 -26.15 36.29
CA ASP A 61 -1.75 -26.25 37.74
C ASP A 61 -1.83 -24.85 38.35
N SER A 62 -2.81 -24.62 39.21
CA SER A 62 -2.95 -23.38 39.98
C SER A 62 -1.75 -23.11 40.91
N GLU A 63 -0.88 -24.09 41.12
CA GLU A 63 0.17 -24.06 42.15
C GLU A 63 1.31 -23.06 41.88
N TYR A 64 1.59 -22.68 40.62
CA TYR A 64 2.61 -21.67 40.32
C TYR A 64 2.09 -20.22 40.45
N SER A 65 0.78 -20.01 40.64
CA SER A 65 0.21 -18.65 40.79
C SER A 65 0.82 -17.90 41.98
N GLU A 66 1.17 -18.63 43.03
CA GLU A 66 1.81 -18.07 44.23
C GLU A 66 3.26 -17.65 44.00
N LEU A 67 4.01 -18.38 43.16
CA LEU A 67 5.34 -17.96 42.70
C LEU A 67 5.25 -16.64 41.93
N THR A 68 4.25 -16.51 41.05
CA THR A 68 4.02 -15.24 40.34
C THR A 68 3.60 -14.13 41.30
N SER A 69 2.81 -14.42 42.34
CA SER A 69 2.45 -13.42 43.35
C SER A 69 3.70 -12.84 44.03
N LYS A 70 4.65 -13.69 44.43
CA LYS A 70 5.93 -13.21 44.97
C LYS A 70 6.73 -12.38 43.97
N LEU A 71 6.69 -12.73 42.68
CA LEU A 71 7.32 -11.92 41.63
C LEU A 71 6.68 -10.52 41.55
N ASN A 72 5.34 -10.42 41.61
CA ASN A 72 4.62 -9.15 41.55
C ASN A 72 5.09 -8.17 42.63
N ASP A 73 5.45 -8.68 43.82
CA ASP A 73 5.88 -7.87 44.96
C ASP A 73 7.33 -7.37 44.86
N ILE A 74 8.17 -8.03 44.06
CA ILE A 74 9.63 -7.77 43.98
C ILE A 74 10.08 -7.18 42.64
N VAL A 75 9.16 -6.84 41.73
CA VAL A 75 9.50 -6.34 40.37
C VAL A 75 10.47 -5.16 40.39
N ASP A 76 10.32 -4.25 41.35
CA ASP A 76 11.15 -3.04 41.44
C ASP A 76 12.61 -3.33 41.84
N GLN A 77 12.88 -4.55 42.34
CA GLN A 77 14.19 -5.00 42.84
C GLN A 77 14.96 -5.87 41.81
N LEU A 78 14.35 -6.16 40.65
CA LEU A 78 14.94 -7.04 39.65
C LEU A 78 16.25 -6.48 39.09
N THR A 79 17.26 -7.35 39.02
CA THR A 79 18.56 -7.07 38.38
C THR A 79 18.48 -7.26 36.85
N GLU A 80 19.55 -6.90 36.14
CA GLU A 80 19.66 -7.11 34.68
C GLU A 80 19.36 -8.56 34.26
N TYR A 81 19.97 -9.53 34.96
CA TYR A 81 19.81 -10.95 34.67
C TYR A 81 18.43 -11.48 35.05
N ASP A 82 17.85 -10.96 36.14
CA ASP A 82 16.52 -11.37 36.57
C ASP A 82 15.46 -10.95 35.55
N VAL A 83 15.58 -9.73 35.02
CA VAL A 83 14.69 -9.21 33.98
C VAL A 83 14.70 -10.11 32.75
N ILE A 84 15.88 -10.58 32.31
CA ILE A 84 16.01 -11.48 31.16
C ILE A 84 15.29 -12.81 31.43
N ASP A 85 15.49 -13.39 32.62
CA ASP A 85 14.86 -14.66 32.99
C ASP A 85 13.34 -14.55 33.17
N VAL A 86 12.84 -13.42 33.69
CA VAL A 86 11.41 -13.10 33.78
C VAL A 86 10.79 -12.93 32.38
N LEU A 87 11.44 -12.17 31.50
CA LEU A 87 10.98 -12.01 30.11
C LEU A 87 10.97 -13.34 29.35
N PHE A 88 12.00 -14.16 29.53
CA PHE A 88 12.08 -15.51 28.97
C PHE A 88 10.89 -16.37 29.41
N TRP A 89 10.57 -16.37 30.71
CA TRP A 89 9.44 -17.11 31.28
C TRP A 89 8.10 -16.61 30.73
N MET A 90 7.85 -15.29 30.78
CA MET A 90 6.63 -14.67 30.25
C MET A 90 6.41 -15.03 28.78
N ARG A 91 7.46 -14.97 27.96
CA ARG A 91 7.41 -15.35 26.55
C ARG A 91 7.04 -16.82 26.38
N LYS A 92 7.68 -17.74 27.13
CA LYS A 92 7.41 -19.18 27.02
C LYS A 92 5.98 -19.54 27.44
N PHE A 93 5.48 -18.92 28.49
CA PHE A 93 4.10 -19.11 28.95
C PHE A 93 3.10 -18.58 27.92
N ARG A 94 3.34 -17.39 27.36
CA ARG A 94 2.52 -16.83 26.28
C ARG A 94 2.51 -17.72 25.04
N GLN A 95 3.66 -18.26 24.62
CA GLN A 95 3.76 -19.17 23.48
C GLN A 95 2.95 -20.45 23.66
N ASN A 96 2.90 -20.98 24.88
CA ASN A 96 2.16 -22.19 25.22
C ASN A 96 0.74 -21.92 25.75
N ARG A 97 0.27 -20.66 25.70
CA ARG A 97 -1.05 -20.22 26.18
C ARG A 97 -1.32 -20.53 27.67
N ILE A 98 -0.27 -20.49 28.47
CA ILE A 98 -0.35 -20.67 29.92
C ILE A 98 -0.55 -19.30 30.57
N PRO A 99 -1.55 -19.10 31.44
CA PRO A 99 -1.74 -17.82 32.13
C PRO A 99 -0.54 -17.52 33.02
N THR A 100 0.02 -16.31 32.96
CA THR A 100 1.19 -15.98 33.81
C THR A 100 0.79 -15.62 35.24
N TYR A 101 -0.44 -15.14 35.47
CA TYR A 101 -0.88 -14.47 36.71
C TYR A 101 -0.06 -13.23 37.10
N PHE A 102 0.65 -12.64 36.14
CA PHE A 102 1.44 -11.44 36.35
C PHE A 102 0.53 -10.21 36.28
N HIS A 103 0.44 -9.44 37.36
CA HIS A 103 -0.49 -8.33 37.46
C HIS A 103 -0.12 -7.22 36.48
N GLN A 104 -1.11 -6.54 35.89
CA GLN A 104 -0.87 -5.47 34.93
C GLN A 104 -0.02 -4.34 35.51
N GLN A 105 -0.21 -3.98 36.78
CA GLN A 105 0.61 -2.97 37.47
C GLN A 105 2.08 -3.39 37.59
N ALA A 106 2.33 -4.64 37.99
CA ALA A 106 3.68 -5.21 38.08
C ALA A 106 4.34 -5.29 36.69
N GLN A 107 3.55 -5.62 35.65
CA GLN A 107 4.02 -5.63 34.28
C GLN A 107 4.43 -4.24 33.78
N THR A 108 3.65 -3.19 34.08
CA THR A 108 4.02 -1.81 33.75
C THR A 108 5.32 -1.40 34.44
N LYS A 109 5.49 -1.75 35.72
CA LYS A 109 6.74 -1.50 36.47
C LYS A 109 7.94 -2.20 35.85
N LEU A 110 7.80 -3.47 35.46
CA LEU A 110 8.86 -4.22 34.78
C LEU A 110 9.33 -3.51 33.51
N TYR A 111 8.39 -3.04 32.68
CA TYR A 111 8.73 -2.33 31.43
C TYR A 111 9.38 -0.97 31.69
N GLN A 112 8.93 -0.23 32.70
CA GLN A 112 9.59 1.01 33.12
C GLN A 112 11.03 0.75 33.62
N ARG A 113 11.23 -0.34 34.37
CA ARG A 113 12.55 -0.75 34.83
C ARG A 113 13.48 -1.10 33.65
N ILE A 114 12.97 -1.82 32.64
CA ILE A 114 13.73 -2.14 31.42
C ILE A 114 14.10 -0.87 30.65
N GLN A 115 13.19 0.10 30.57
CA GLN A 115 13.46 1.40 29.95
C GLN A 115 14.61 2.12 30.66
N GLN A 116 14.55 2.23 31.99
CA GLN A 116 15.62 2.83 32.80
C GLN A 116 16.96 2.09 32.65
N MET A 117 16.96 0.76 32.64
CA MET A 117 18.17 -0.05 32.44
C MET A 117 18.76 0.16 31.04
N SER A 118 17.92 0.33 30.03
CA SER A 118 18.34 0.61 28.65
C SER A 118 18.93 2.01 28.50
N GLU A 119 18.31 3.02 29.12
CA GLU A 119 18.82 4.40 29.15
C GLU A 119 20.18 4.50 29.86
N ASN A 120 20.34 3.75 30.96
CA ASN A 120 21.60 3.66 31.70
C ASN A 120 22.62 2.70 31.08
N GLN A 121 22.35 2.14 29.89
CA GLN A 121 23.23 1.18 29.18
C GLN A 121 23.69 0.00 30.05
N MET A 122 22.81 -0.50 30.94
CA MET A 122 23.15 -1.60 31.84
C MET A 122 23.27 -2.95 31.13
N PHE A 123 22.60 -3.12 29.99
CA PHE A 123 22.61 -4.38 29.24
C PHE A 123 23.85 -4.54 28.36
N SER A 124 24.52 -5.70 28.43
CA SER A 124 25.50 -6.10 27.41
C SER A 124 24.86 -6.25 26.03
N PHE A 125 25.60 -6.15 24.92
CA PHE A 125 25.03 -6.25 23.56
C PHE A 125 24.24 -7.55 23.33
N ARG A 126 24.76 -8.68 23.80
CA ARG A 126 24.05 -9.97 23.77
C ARG A 126 22.72 -9.89 24.52
N ASN A 127 22.72 -9.28 25.72
CA ASN A 127 21.52 -9.14 26.53
C ASN A 127 20.54 -8.13 25.92
N MET A 128 21.03 -7.06 25.29
CA MET A 128 20.20 -6.12 24.55
C MET A 128 19.41 -6.84 23.45
N CYS A 129 20.07 -7.67 22.64
CA CYS A 129 19.40 -8.46 21.60
C CYS A 129 18.36 -9.44 22.19
N ASN A 130 18.67 -10.11 23.31
CA ASN A 130 17.73 -11.02 23.98
C ASN A 130 16.50 -10.28 24.52
N VAL A 131 16.71 -9.17 25.24
CA VAL A 131 15.62 -8.34 25.78
C VAL A 131 14.78 -7.77 24.64
N TYR A 132 15.42 -7.30 23.58
CA TYR A 132 14.74 -6.81 22.38
C TYR A 132 13.87 -7.89 21.73
N PHE A 133 14.39 -9.11 21.63
CA PHE A 133 13.65 -10.26 21.11
C PHE A 133 12.44 -10.62 21.97
N ASP A 134 12.62 -10.70 23.28
CA ASP A 134 11.54 -11.09 24.19
C ASP A 134 10.45 -10.02 24.31
N LEU A 135 10.83 -8.73 24.42
CA LEU A 135 9.87 -7.62 24.41
C LEU A 135 9.05 -7.61 23.12
N THR A 136 9.70 -7.81 21.98
CA THR A 136 9.02 -7.83 20.68
C THR A 136 7.98 -8.93 20.61
N LEU A 137 8.30 -10.15 21.07
CA LEU A 137 7.34 -11.26 21.14
C LEU A 137 6.24 -11.06 22.18
N LEU A 138 6.51 -10.22 23.19
CA LEU A 138 5.53 -9.77 24.17
C LEU A 138 4.70 -8.56 23.68
N ASN A 139 4.87 -8.11 22.43
CA ASN A 139 4.25 -6.92 21.84
C ASN A 139 4.54 -5.62 22.61
N HIS A 140 5.76 -5.45 23.09
CA HIS A 140 6.24 -4.21 23.70
C HIS A 140 7.45 -3.67 22.94
N SER A 141 7.54 -2.35 22.76
CA SER A 141 8.66 -1.68 22.10
C SER A 141 9.50 -0.90 23.11
N ASN A 142 10.81 -0.83 22.88
CA ASN A 142 11.73 0.05 23.60
C ASN A 142 12.66 0.67 22.57
N GLU A 143 12.49 1.97 22.33
CA GLU A 143 13.19 2.69 21.25
C GLU A 143 14.66 2.92 21.58
N GLN A 144 15.00 3.18 22.84
CA GLN A 144 16.38 3.37 23.31
C GLN A 144 17.21 2.08 23.15
N LEU A 145 16.59 0.94 23.43
CA LEU A 145 17.20 -0.37 23.21
C LEU A 145 17.45 -0.61 21.72
N ALA A 146 16.47 -0.30 20.87
CA ALA A 146 16.61 -0.43 19.41
C ALA A 146 17.73 0.49 18.86
N GLN A 147 17.81 1.74 19.35
CA GLN A 147 18.89 2.65 18.99
C GLN A 147 20.27 2.08 19.37
N SER A 148 20.41 1.61 20.61
CA SER A 148 21.69 1.07 21.11
C SER A 148 22.15 -0.15 20.30
N ILE A 149 21.22 -1.04 19.92
CA ILE A 149 21.52 -2.18 19.04
C ILE A 149 21.93 -1.70 17.64
N ALA A 150 21.19 -0.75 17.06
CA ALA A 150 21.46 -0.21 15.73
C ALA A 150 22.87 0.41 15.61
N GLU A 151 23.34 1.08 16.67
CA GLU A 151 24.65 1.73 16.72
C GLU A 151 25.82 0.73 16.91
N GLN A 152 25.61 -0.37 17.66
CA GLN A 152 26.68 -1.31 18.03
C GLN A 152 26.82 -2.52 17.11
N ILE A 153 25.78 -2.88 16.35
CA ILE A 153 25.71 -4.13 15.57
C ILE A 153 26.85 -4.30 14.55
N LEU A 154 27.35 -3.23 13.93
CA LEU A 154 28.43 -3.30 12.93
C LEU A 154 29.83 -3.35 13.53
N THR A 155 29.98 -2.98 14.80
CA THR A 155 31.29 -2.82 15.46
C THR A 155 31.54 -3.86 16.55
N THR A 156 30.50 -4.57 16.97
CA THR A 156 30.57 -5.54 18.05
C THR A 156 31.18 -6.88 17.61
N LYS A 157 32.08 -7.42 18.45
CA LYS A 157 32.63 -8.77 18.30
C LYS A 157 31.73 -9.86 18.90
N GLN A 158 30.63 -9.47 19.54
CA GLN A 158 29.74 -10.39 20.27
C GLN A 158 28.55 -10.89 19.44
N LEU A 159 28.51 -10.59 18.14
CA LEU A 159 27.40 -10.95 17.27
C LEU A 159 27.54 -12.40 16.79
N SER A 160 26.76 -13.32 17.36
CA SER A 160 26.71 -14.70 16.90
C SER A 160 25.61 -14.92 15.85
N PRO A 161 25.71 -15.96 15.01
CA PRO A 161 24.63 -16.42 14.12
C PRO A 161 23.25 -16.45 14.77
N PHE A 162 23.18 -16.95 16.00
CA PHE A 162 21.96 -17.04 16.78
C PHE A 162 21.35 -15.66 17.07
N LEU A 163 22.16 -14.67 17.46
CA LEU A 163 21.67 -13.31 17.72
C LEU A 163 21.17 -12.64 16.45
N ILE A 164 21.83 -12.86 15.31
CA ILE A 164 21.38 -12.36 14.02
C ILE A 164 20.00 -12.92 13.66
N ILE A 165 19.81 -14.24 13.78
CA ILE A 165 18.51 -14.88 13.51
C ILE A 165 17.43 -14.36 14.46
N GLN A 166 17.76 -14.12 15.73
CA GLN A 166 16.84 -13.49 16.68
C GLN A 166 16.46 -12.07 16.25
N LEU A 167 17.41 -11.24 15.84
CA LEU A 167 17.13 -9.89 15.35
C LEU A 167 16.20 -9.91 14.13
N PHE A 168 16.48 -10.76 13.14
CA PHE A 168 15.57 -10.94 12.00
C PHE A 168 14.18 -11.41 12.45
N SER A 169 14.11 -12.38 13.36
CA SER A 169 12.85 -12.87 13.91
C SER A 169 12.06 -11.77 14.63
N SER A 170 12.73 -10.89 15.39
CA SER A 170 12.12 -9.72 16.01
C SER A 170 11.56 -8.77 14.95
N ILE A 171 12.35 -8.45 13.93
CA ILE A 171 11.93 -7.55 12.85
C ILE A 171 10.72 -8.12 12.11
N VAL A 172 10.69 -9.42 11.81
CA VAL A 172 9.53 -10.10 11.22
C VAL A 172 8.28 -9.95 12.10
N VAL A 173 8.40 -10.19 13.40
CA VAL A 173 7.28 -10.06 14.34
C VAL A 173 6.77 -8.61 14.37
N LYS A 174 7.69 -7.62 14.35
CA LYS A 174 7.31 -6.21 14.25
C LYS A 174 6.63 -5.90 12.92
N VAL A 175 7.18 -6.29 11.77
CA VAL A 175 6.56 -6.08 10.44
C VAL A 175 5.12 -6.60 10.41
N ASN A 176 4.86 -7.74 11.03
CA ASN A 176 3.55 -8.38 11.02
C ASN A 176 2.54 -7.79 12.02
N ASN A 177 3.00 -7.14 13.10
CA ASN A 177 2.12 -6.74 14.22
C ASN A 177 2.23 -5.25 14.62
N CYS A 178 3.24 -4.51 14.16
CA CYS A 178 3.60 -3.16 14.59
C CYS A 178 4.23 -2.33 13.44
N SER A 179 4.39 -1.02 13.61
CA SER A 179 5.20 -0.20 12.71
C SER A 179 6.69 -0.30 13.07
N LEU A 180 7.56 -0.48 12.08
CA LEU A 180 9.02 -0.40 12.29
C LEU A 180 9.43 1.03 12.61
N SER A 181 10.21 1.23 13.68
CA SER A 181 10.87 2.51 13.96
C SER A 181 12.05 2.74 13.02
N ARG A 182 12.60 3.96 13.02
CA ARG A 182 13.83 4.28 12.27
C ARG A 182 15.00 3.39 12.68
N TYR A 183 15.14 3.10 13.98
CA TYR A 183 16.20 2.25 14.49
C TYR A 183 15.98 0.78 14.14
N ASP A 184 14.73 0.31 14.12
CA ASP A 184 14.42 -1.05 13.66
C ASP A 184 14.84 -1.27 12.20
N ALA A 185 14.62 -0.25 11.35
CA ALA A 185 15.08 -0.28 9.97
C ALA A 185 16.63 -0.28 9.88
N GLN A 186 17.32 0.45 10.75
CA GLN A 186 18.79 0.42 10.82
C GLN A 186 19.32 -0.93 11.31
N ILE A 187 18.69 -1.55 12.31
CA ILE A 187 19.02 -2.91 12.77
C ILE A 187 18.89 -3.87 11.60
N LEU A 188 17.79 -3.82 10.86
CA LEU A 188 17.58 -4.66 9.68
C LEU A 188 18.71 -4.47 8.66
N ASN A 189 18.99 -3.22 8.30
CA ASN A 189 20.02 -2.90 7.29
C ASN A 189 21.41 -3.37 7.70
N ASN A 190 21.76 -3.20 8.97
CA ASN A 190 23.05 -3.61 9.47
C ASN A 190 23.14 -5.14 9.66
N ALA A 191 22.06 -5.79 10.09
CA ALA A 191 21.99 -7.24 10.19
C ALA A 191 22.15 -7.91 8.82
N VAL A 192 21.57 -7.32 7.76
CA VAL A 192 21.73 -7.79 6.37
C VAL A 192 23.21 -7.73 5.94
N LYS A 193 23.91 -6.64 6.23
CA LYS A 193 25.35 -6.52 5.90
C LYS A 193 26.18 -7.59 6.59
N VAL A 194 25.92 -7.86 7.87
CA VAL A 194 26.69 -8.88 8.61
C VAL A 194 26.34 -10.29 8.14
N VAL A 195 25.08 -10.54 7.76
CA VAL A 195 24.66 -11.84 7.22
C VAL A 195 25.43 -12.24 5.97
N GLU A 196 25.75 -11.29 5.09
CA GLU A 196 26.52 -11.56 3.87
C GLU A 196 27.86 -12.23 4.17
N ASP A 197 28.52 -11.82 5.27
CA ASP A 197 29.84 -12.32 5.66
C ASP A 197 29.79 -13.66 6.41
N ILE A 198 28.70 -13.94 7.13
CA ILE A 198 28.57 -15.16 7.96
C ILE A 198 27.73 -16.27 7.32
N LEU A 199 27.24 -16.06 6.08
CA LEU A 199 26.28 -16.96 5.44
C LEU A 199 26.79 -18.40 5.34
N GLU A 200 28.07 -18.58 5.03
CA GLU A 200 28.69 -19.90 4.88
C GLU A 200 28.81 -20.64 6.22
N GLU A 201 29.02 -19.91 7.32
CA GLU A 201 29.17 -20.46 8.68
C GLU A 201 27.86 -21.02 9.25
N LEU A 202 26.71 -20.59 8.72
CA LEU A 202 25.40 -21.05 9.18
C LEU A 202 25.18 -22.53 8.84
N ASP A 203 24.64 -23.30 9.78
CA ASP A 203 24.17 -24.65 9.48
C ASP A 203 22.90 -24.64 8.59
N VAL A 204 22.48 -25.81 8.12
CA VAL A 204 21.33 -25.95 7.20
C VAL A 204 20.03 -25.50 7.86
N GLU A 205 19.86 -25.75 9.16
CA GLU A 205 18.66 -25.37 9.91
C GLU A 205 18.58 -23.84 10.04
N GLN A 206 19.69 -23.20 10.40
CA GLN A 206 19.85 -21.76 10.49
C GLN A 206 19.64 -21.09 9.13
N LYS A 207 20.18 -21.65 8.05
CA LYS A 207 19.95 -21.18 6.68
C LYS A 207 18.47 -21.22 6.31
N SER A 208 17.75 -22.28 6.68
CA SER A 208 16.31 -22.40 6.41
C SER A 208 15.46 -21.37 7.19
N LEU A 209 15.83 -21.10 8.45
CA LEU A 209 15.18 -20.10 9.31
C LEU A 209 15.47 -18.68 8.83
N LEU A 210 16.71 -18.42 8.40
CA LEU A 210 17.10 -17.14 7.82
C LEU A 210 16.40 -16.91 6.48
N PHE A 211 16.35 -17.91 5.60
CA PHE A 211 15.62 -17.85 4.33
C PHE A 211 14.15 -17.48 4.55
N LYS A 212 13.49 -18.13 5.50
CA LYS A 212 12.14 -17.79 5.94
C LYS A 212 12.03 -16.34 6.43
N SER A 213 12.90 -15.95 7.35
CA SER A 213 12.83 -14.63 7.98
C SER A 213 13.05 -13.51 6.97
N LEU A 214 14.04 -13.64 6.09
CA LEU A 214 14.32 -12.66 5.04
C LEU A 214 13.18 -12.57 4.02
N ALA A 215 12.54 -13.70 3.68
CA ALA A 215 11.34 -13.69 2.83
C ALA A 215 10.14 -13.00 3.50
N GLU A 216 9.93 -13.24 4.80
CA GLU A 216 8.83 -12.64 5.60
C GLU A 216 9.02 -11.14 5.86
N VAL A 217 10.25 -10.63 5.85
CA VAL A 217 10.57 -9.18 5.97
C VAL A 217 10.03 -8.35 4.78
N GLN A 218 9.35 -8.99 3.82
CA GLN A 218 8.69 -8.41 2.65
C GLN A 218 9.64 -7.65 1.72
N PHE A 219 9.98 -8.30 0.60
CA PHE A 219 10.47 -7.67 -0.63
C PHE A 219 9.63 -6.49 -1.16
N GLN A 220 8.40 -6.34 -0.65
CA GLN A 220 7.45 -5.33 -1.09
C GLN A 220 7.57 -4.00 -0.32
N ASN A 221 8.16 -3.99 0.88
CA ASN A 221 8.31 -2.78 1.70
C ASN A 221 9.72 -2.15 1.64
N ILE A 222 10.62 -2.77 0.88
CA ILE A 222 12.04 -2.42 0.85
C ILE A 222 12.32 -1.82 -0.53
N GLY A 223 12.80 -0.56 -0.55
CA GLY A 223 13.09 0.17 -1.78
C GLY A 223 14.17 -0.50 -2.66
N PRO A 224 14.38 -0.02 -3.89
CA PRO A 224 15.28 -0.64 -4.89
C PRO A 224 16.78 -0.65 -4.54
N LYS A 225 17.18 -0.27 -3.31
CA LYS A 225 18.58 -0.09 -2.89
C LYS A 225 19.17 -1.22 -2.05
N TYR A 226 18.44 -2.29 -1.76
CA TYR A 226 18.87 -3.30 -0.77
C TYR A 226 19.35 -4.61 -1.42
N SER A 227 20.45 -5.18 -0.91
CA SER A 227 21.09 -6.43 -1.35
C SER A 227 20.34 -7.72 -0.97
N LEU A 228 19.27 -7.59 -0.17
CA LEU A 228 18.42 -8.67 0.33
C LEU A 228 17.95 -9.70 -0.74
N PRO A 229 17.60 -9.30 -2.00
CA PRO A 229 17.26 -10.26 -3.06
C PRO A 229 18.39 -11.22 -3.41
N ASN A 230 19.64 -10.76 -3.35
CA ASN A 230 20.79 -11.58 -3.67
C ASN A 230 21.05 -12.62 -2.58
N ILE A 231 20.98 -12.22 -1.30
CA ILE A 231 21.15 -13.12 -0.16
C ILE A 231 20.09 -14.22 -0.15
N ILE A 232 18.84 -13.87 -0.47
CA ILE A 232 17.76 -14.87 -0.53
C ILE A 232 17.99 -15.86 -1.67
N LYS A 233 18.51 -15.40 -2.82
CA LYS A 233 18.91 -16.30 -3.91
C LYS A 233 20.07 -17.22 -3.51
N GLN A 234 21.10 -16.67 -2.87
CA GLN A 234 22.24 -17.45 -2.35
C GLN A 234 21.78 -18.50 -1.33
N LEU A 235 20.92 -18.13 -0.37
CA LEU A 235 20.36 -19.07 0.60
C LEU A 235 19.55 -20.18 -0.08
N LYS A 236 18.74 -19.83 -1.10
CA LYS A 236 17.99 -20.80 -1.89
C LYS A 236 18.94 -21.80 -2.57
N ASP A 237 20.00 -21.31 -3.21
CA ASP A 237 21.00 -22.16 -3.88
C ASP A 237 21.75 -23.06 -2.87
N LEU A 238 22.15 -22.53 -1.71
CA LEU A 238 22.80 -23.30 -0.65
C LEU A 238 21.88 -24.38 -0.02
N LEU A 239 20.60 -24.07 0.16
CA LEU A 239 19.60 -25.02 0.66
C LEU A 239 19.29 -26.10 -0.38
N LEU A 240 19.28 -25.75 -1.67
CA LEU A 240 19.10 -26.70 -2.77
C LEU A 240 20.28 -27.68 -2.87
N GLN A 241 21.51 -27.20 -2.72
CA GLN A 241 22.71 -28.06 -2.72
C GLN A 241 22.73 -29.05 -1.55
N LYS A 242 22.11 -28.70 -0.42
CA LYS A 242 22.07 -29.51 0.81
C LYS A 242 20.67 -30.03 1.11
N ILE A 243 19.85 -30.24 0.08
CA ILE A 243 18.44 -30.57 0.24
C ILE A 243 18.20 -31.87 1.01
N GLU A 244 19.09 -32.86 0.83
CA GLU A 244 19.05 -34.16 1.50
C GLU A 244 19.31 -34.07 3.02
N LEU A 245 19.92 -32.98 3.49
CA LEU A 245 20.21 -32.74 4.91
C LEU A 245 19.09 -31.96 5.63
N LEU A 246 18.01 -31.60 4.91
CA LEU A 246 16.93 -30.81 5.49
C LEU A 246 16.05 -31.65 6.41
N GLN A 247 15.89 -31.18 7.65
CA GLN A 247 14.92 -31.72 8.58
C GLN A 247 13.51 -31.17 8.31
N GLU A 248 12.50 -31.86 8.84
CA GLU A 248 11.08 -31.51 8.70
C GLU A 248 10.78 -30.04 9.05
N ASP A 249 11.33 -29.52 10.15
CA ASP A 249 11.12 -28.13 10.58
C ASP A 249 11.76 -27.11 9.61
N SER A 250 12.89 -27.48 8.98
CA SER A 250 13.54 -26.68 7.92
C SER A 250 12.71 -26.66 6.65
N VAL A 251 12.16 -27.81 6.25
CA VAL A 251 11.24 -27.92 5.11
C VAL A 251 10.01 -27.04 5.33
N ILE A 252 9.36 -27.10 6.49
CA ILE A 252 8.23 -26.22 6.82
C ILE A 252 8.63 -24.75 6.76
N SER A 253 9.84 -24.40 7.20
CA SER A 253 10.35 -23.02 7.13
C SER A 253 10.52 -22.53 5.69
N ILE A 254 11.06 -23.38 4.80
CA ILE A 254 11.19 -23.08 3.37
C ILE A 254 9.81 -22.90 2.72
N PHE A 255 8.84 -23.78 3.01
CA PHE A 255 7.47 -23.62 2.49
C PHE A 255 6.82 -22.31 2.96
N LYS A 256 7.05 -21.89 4.21
CA LYS A 256 6.59 -20.58 4.71
C LYS A 256 7.29 -19.41 4.01
N ALA A 257 8.58 -19.55 3.69
CA ALA A 257 9.30 -18.56 2.90
C ALA A 257 8.63 -18.33 1.55
N TYR A 258 8.36 -19.41 0.80
CA TYR A 258 7.71 -19.36 -0.52
C TYR A 258 6.30 -18.75 -0.51
N GLN A 259 5.57 -18.79 0.61
CA GLN A 259 4.30 -18.07 0.76
C GLN A 259 4.48 -16.54 0.78
N SER A 260 5.66 -16.07 1.21
CA SER A 260 6.01 -14.64 1.34
C SER A 260 6.80 -14.11 0.13
N LEU A 261 7.34 -15.00 -0.71
CA LEU A 261 8.13 -14.65 -1.90
C LEU A 261 7.23 -14.25 -3.11
N PRO A 262 7.73 -13.41 -4.02
CA PRO A 262 7.03 -13.13 -5.28
C PRO A 262 6.84 -14.40 -6.13
N LYS A 263 5.74 -14.43 -6.92
CA LYS A 263 5.41 -15.61 -7.75
C LYS A 263 6.47 -15.97 -8.79
N TYR A 264 7.23 -14.98 -9.25
CA TYR A 264 8.31 -15.14 -10.24
C TYR A 264 9.66 -15.56 -9.63
N PHE A 265 9.75 -15.71 -8.29
CA PHE A 265 10.96 -16.23 -7.67
C PHE A 265 11.17 -17.70 -8.03
N ASP A 266 12.44 -18.10 -8.25
CA ASP A 266 12.82 -19.45 -8.66
C ASP A 266 12.19 -20.54 -7.78
N GLN A 267 11.48 -21.48 -8.41
CA GLN A 267 10.68 -22.53 -7.75
C GLN A 267 11.39 -23.90 -7.72
N ASP A 268 12.66 -23.96 -8.11
CA ASP A 268 13.48 -25.18 -8.16
C ASP A 268 13.56 -25.88 -6.79
N LEU A 269 13.96 -25.17 -5.72
CA LEU A 269 13.98 -25.72 -4.36
C LEU A 269 12.59 -26.16 -3.88
N HIS A 270 11.54 -25.39 -4.20
CA HIS A 270 10.17 -25.76 -3.83
C HIS A 270 9.68 -27.01 -4.57
N LYS A 271 10.08 -27.18 -5.83
CA LYS A 271 9.74 -28.35 -6.66
C LYS A 271 10.46 -29.59 -6.16
N GLU A 272 11.77 -29.51 -5.95
CA GLU A 272 12.58 -30.63 -5.49
C GLU A 272 12.13 -31.14 -4.13
N LEU A 273 11.75 -30.24 -3.20
CA LEU A 273 11.17 -30.62 -1.92
C LEU A 273 9.84 -31.37 -2.06
N LYS A 274 8.97 -30.98 -3.02
CA LYS A 274 7.72 -31.70 -3.27
C LYS A 274 7.99 -33.10 -3.78
N ASP A 275 8.92 -33.23 -4.72
CA ASP A 275 9.28 -34.51 -5.33
C ASP A 275 9.91 -35.44 -4.28
N MET A 276 10.78 -34.91 -3.40
CA MET A 276 11.34 -35.64 -2.25
C MET A 276 10.25 -36.11 -1.28
N ILE A 277 9.31 -35.24 -0.90
CA ILE A 277 8.21 -35.61 0.01
C ILE A 277 7.34 -36.69 -0.64
N GLN A 278 7.02 -36.54 -1.92
CA GLN A 278 6.22 -37.50 -2.66
C GLN A 278 6.90 -38.87 -2.71
N THR A 279 8.17 -38.91 -3.10
CA THR A 279 8.97 -40.16 -3.14
C THR A 279 9.09 -40.78 -1.75
N THR A 280 9.24 -39.97 -0.69
CA THR A 280 9.32 -40.48 0.68
C THR A 280 8.00 -41.10 1.13
N ILE A 281 6.85 -40.48 0.81
CA ILE A 281 5.52 -41.06 1.09
C ILE A 281 5.33 -42.38 0.32
N ASP A 282 5.78 -42.44 -0.94
CA ASP A 282 5.60 -43.62 -1.80
C ASP A 282 6.50 -44.80 -1.37
N GLN A 283 7.73 -44.53 -0.92
CA GLN A 283 8.72 -45.57 -0.61
C GLN A 283 8.80 -45.92 0.87
N ASN A 284 8.81 -44.92 1.76
CA ASN A 284 9.06 -45.08 3.20
C ASN A 284 8.26 -44.05 4.02
N PRO A 285 6.93 -44.15 4.08
CA PRO A 285 6.09 -43.12 4.69
C PRO A 285 6.43 -42.87 6.18
N ASN A 286 6.84 -43.92 6.91
CA ASN A 286 7.21 -43.85 8.33
C ASN A 286 8.38 -42.90 8.64
N ASN A 287 9.18 -42.52 7.64
CA ASN A 287 10.27 -41.55 7.83
C ASN A 287 9.77 -40.12 8.03
N LEU A 288 8.51 -39.83 7.70
CA LEU A 288 7.88 -38.54 7.94
C LEU A 288 7.00 -38.62 9.18
N SER A 289 7.10 -37.66 10.09
CA SER A 289 6.27 -37.58 11.28
C SER A 289 4.85 -37.15 10.96
N SER A 290 3.88 -37.65 11.72
CA SER A 290 2.47 -37.25 11.57
C SER A 290 2.27 -35.75 11.82
N LYS A 291 3.07 -35.17 12.72
CA LYS A 291 3.10 -33.73 12.99
C LYS A 291 3.55 -32.93 11.76
N PHE A 292 4.62 -33.37 11.08
CA PHE A 292 5.09 -32.73 9.86
C PHE A 292 4.05 -32.77 8.75
N LEU A 293 3.46 -33.94 8.49
CA LEU A 293 2.43 -34.10 7.44
C LEU A 293 1.21 -33.19 7.69
N ILE A 294 0.78 -33.04 8.96
CA ILE A 294 -0.31 -32.14 9.35
C ILE A 294 0.05 -30.67 9.14
N LEU A 295 1.26 -30.25 9.54
CA LEU A 295 1.72 -28.89 9.31
C LEU A 295 1.88 -28.59 7.82
N LEU A 296 2.39 -29.56 7.06
CA LEU A 296 2.58 -29.45 5.63
C LEU A 296 1.25 -29.27 4.90
N ILE A 297 0.26 -30.12 5.19
CA ILE A 297 -1.06 -30.01 4.54
C ILE A 297 -1.75 -28.70 4.92
N GLU A 298 -1.65 -28.24 6.17
CA GLU A 298 -2.14 -26.92 6.60
C GLU A 298 -1.54 -25.80 5.74
N LYS A 299 -0.22 -25.84 5.49
CA LYS A 299 0.46 -24.84 4.66
C LYS A 299 0.10 -24.94 3.18
N ILE A 300 -0.04 -26.16 2.66
CA ILE A 300 -0.49 -26.40 1.30
C ILE A 300 -1.91 -25.85 1.10
N THR A 301 -2.82 -26.09 2.05
CA THR A 301 -4.23 -25.70 1.95
C THR A 301 -4.45 -24.22 2.17
N ASN A 302 -3.64 -23.57 3.02
CA ASN A 302 -3.76 -22.13 3.30
C ASN A 302 -3.03 -21.24 2.28
N SER A 303 -2.21 -21.81 1.39
CA SER A 303 -1.51 -21.04 0.36
C SER A 303 -2.43 -20.71 -0.82
N HIS A 304 -2.96 -19.48 -0.84
CA HIS A 304 -3.75 -18.98 -1.97
C HIS A 304 -2.90 -18.59 -3.20
N ALA A 305 -1.58 -18.45 -3.03
CA ALA A 305 -0.69 -17.92 -4.05
C ALA A 305 -0.15 -18.98 -5.03
N GLN A 306 -0.03 -20.25 -4.60
CA GLN A 306 0.56 -21.35 -5.37
C GLN A 306 -0.39 -22.55 -5.36
N ARG A 307 -0.76 -23.05 -6.55
CA ARG A 307 -1.55 -24.28 -6.68
C ARG A 307 -0.64 -25.49 -6.48
N TYR A 308 -0.91 -26.28 -5.45
CA TYR A 308 -0.25 -27.56 -5.23
C TYR A 308 -0.89 -28.65 -6.10
N PRO A 309 -0.11 -29.62 -6.62
CA PRO A 309 -0.66 -30.78 -7.32
C PRO A 309 -1.66 -31.51 -6.43
N LEU A 310 -2.85 -31.79 -6.97
CA LEU A 310 -3.90 -32.50 -6.22
C LEU A 310 -3.46 -33.90 -5.82
N ASP A 311 -2.59 -34.53 -6.59
CA ASP A 311 -2.09 -35.88 -6.32
C ASP A 311 -1.22 -35.94 -5.05
N LEU A 312 -0.32 -34.97 -4.85
CA LEU A 312 0.46 -34.85 -3.62
C LEU A 312 -0.44 -34.64 -2.39
N VAL A 313 -1.45 -33.78 -2.53
CA VAL A 313 -2.45 -33.53 -1.47
C VAL A 313 -3.20 -34.81 -1.11
N LYS A 314 -3.67 -35.55 -2.12
CA LYS A 314 -4.36 -36.83 -1.92
C LYS A 314 -3.47 -37.86 -1.24
N LYS A 315 -2.20 -37.97 -1.63
CA LYS A 315 -1.23 -38.88 -1.01
C LYS A 315 -0.98 -38.56 0.47
N ILE A 316 -0.74 -37.28 0.80
CA ILE A 316 -0.55 -36.84 2.20
C ILE A 316 -1.81 -37.12 3.04
N ILE A 317 -3.00 -36.82 2.51
CA ILE A 317 -4.26 -37.07 3.20
C ILE A 317 -4.52 -38.58 3.39
N GLY A 318 -4.23 -39.39 2.35
CA GLY A 318 -4.36 -40.84 2.41
C GLY A 318 -3.48 -41.45 3.50
N GLU A 319 -2.21 -41.04 3.56
CA GLU A 319 -1.26 -41.49 4.59
C GLU A 319 -1.70 -41.06 6.00
N LEU A 320 -2.08 -39.79 6.18
CA LEU A 320 -2.59 -39.31 7.48
C LEU A 320 -3.83 -40.08 7.93
N THR A 321 -4.71 -40.43 7.01
CA THR A 321 -5.92 -41.22 7.29
C THR A 321 -5.57 -42.62 7.79
N GLN A 322 -4.58 -43.27 7.18
CA GLN A 322 -4.10 -44.58 7.64
C GLN A 322 -3.47 -44.51 9.04
N ARG A 323 -2.76 -43.44 9.37
CA ARG A 323 -2.18 -43.27 10.73
C ARG A 323 -3.21 -42.94 11.78
N ILE A 324 -4.22 -42.13 11.42
CA ILE A 324 -5.35 -41.82 12.29
C ILE A 324 -6.13 -43.08 12.62
N SER A 325 -6.39 -43.95 11.62
CA SER A 325 -7.10 -45.21 11.85
C SER A 325 -6.34 -46.18 12.76
N LYS A 326 -5.00 -46.15 12.71
CA LYS A 326 -4.10 -46.88 13.63
C LYS A 326 -3.91 -46.22 14.99
N LYS A 327 -4.51 -45.05 15.25
CA LYS A 327 -4.36 -44.24 16.48
C LYS A 327 -2.92 -43.77 16.75
N GLU A 328 -2.12 -43.60 15.69
CA GLU A 328 -0.73 -43.12 15.76
C GLU A 328 -0.63 -41.58 15.79
N VAL A 329 -1.77 -40.88 15.72
CA VAL A 329 -1.84 -39.41 15.69
C VAL A 329 -2.56 -38.90 16.94
N GLU A 330 -1.95 -37.94 17.64
CA GLU A 330 -2.58 -37.30 18.80
C GLU A 330 -3.87 -36.56 18.43
N THR A 331 -4.90 -36.74 19.25
CA THR A 331 -6.24 -36.14 19.16
C THR A 331 -6.21 -34.63 18.85
N GLN A 332 -5.26 -33.89 19.45
CA GLN A 332 -5.13 -32.44 19.27
C GLN A 332 -4.72 -32.05 17.84
N HIS A 333 -3.85 -32.85 17.21
CA HIS A 333 -3.37 -32.60 15.86
C HIS A 333 -4.45 -32.94 14.81
N VAL A 334 -5.29 -33.94 15.08
CA VAL A 334 -6.44 -34.24 14.23
C VAL A 334 -7.45 -33.09 14.24
N GLY A 335 -7.74 -32.50 15.41
CA GLY A 335 -8.59 -31.31 15.51
C GLY A 335 -8.05 -30.10 14.73
N GLN A 336 -6.74 -29.87 14.76
CA GLN A 336 -6.08 -28.81 13.98
C GLN A 336 -6.23 -29.02 12.46
N LEU A 337 -6.01 -30.24 11.99
CA LEU A 337 -6.18 -30.64 10.59
C LEU A 337 -7.61 -30.39 10.11
N CYS A 338 -8.62 -30.84 10.87
CA CYS A 338 -10.03 -30.65 10.54
C CYS A 338 -10.39 -29.16 10.44
N SER A 339 -9.95 -28.34 11.41
CA SER A 339 -10.23 -26.90 11.41
C SER A 339 -9.66 -26.18 10.18
N SER A 340 -8.49 -26.62 9.69
CA SER A 340 -7.79 -26.02 8.55
C SER A 340 -8.48 -26.36 7.24
N LEU A 341 -8.94 -27.60 7.09
CA LEU A 341 -9.62 -28.07 5.88
C LEU A 341 -11.04 -27.49 5.75
N LEU A 342 -11.77 -27.30 6.86
CA LEU A 342 -13.09 -26.67 6.88
C LEU A 342 -13.06 -25.21 6.42
N LYS A 343 -12.04 -24.44 6.84
CA LYS A 343 -11.88 -23.03 6.44
C LYS A 343 -11.75 -22.84 4.93
N GLN A 344 -11.28 -23.84 4.19
CA GLN A 344 -10.96 -23.75 2.76
C GLN A 344 -12.05 -24.32 1.84
N LYS A 345 -13.22 -24.72 2.36
CA LYS A 345 -14.32 -25.33 1.58
C LYS A 345 -13.92 -26.58 0.75
N LYS A 346 -12.78 -27.22 1.04
CA LYS A 346 -12.35 -28.51 0.44
C LYS A 346 -12.79 -29.72 1.25
N PHE A 347 -13.87 -29.55 2.01
CA PHE A 347 -14.41 -30.56 2.91
C PHE A 347 -14.93 -31.78 2.13
N GLU A 348 -15.50 -31.56 0.95
CA GLU A 348 -16.04 -32.61 0.08
C GLU A 348 -14.94 -33.57 -0.43
N ASP A 349 -13.79 -33.04 -0.83
CA ASP A 349 -12.63 -33.84 -1.28
C ASP A 349 -12.07 -34.71 -0.15
N LEU A 350 -12.01 -34.16 1.07
CA LEU A 350 -11.57 -34.90 2.26
C LEU A 350 -12.58 -35.99 2.63
N VAL A 351 -13.88 -35.66 2.65
CA VAL A 351 -14.96 -36.62 2.93
C VAL A 351 -14.98 -37.72 1.88
N ALA A 352 -14.73 -37.43 0.60
CA ALA A 352 -14.62 -38.43 -0.46
C ALA A 352 -13.44 -39.38 -0.22
N VAL A 353 -12.24 -38.86 0.06
CA VAL A 353 -11.03 -39.68 0.35
C VAL A 353 -11.18 -40.47 1.65
N LEU A 354 -11.84 -39.91 2.66
CA LEU A 354 -12.11 -40.59 3.94
C LEU A 354 -13.20 -41.65 3.82
N LYS A 355 -14.23 -41.44 2.97
CA LYS A 355 -15.25 -42.44 2.68
C LYS A 355 -14.65 -43.68 2.01
N ASP A 356 -13.66 -43.50 1.14
CA ASP A 356 -12.91 -44.60 0.52
C ASP A 356 -12.03 -45.38 1.53
N SER A 357 -11.76 -44.82 2.71
CA SER A 357 -10.90 -45.41 3.75
C SER A 357 -11.61 -46.23 4.84
N GLY A 358 -12.95 -46.35 4.77
CA GLY A 358 -13.76 -47.21 5.65
C GLY A 358 -14.53 -46.50 6.79
N GLU A 359 -15.69 -47.08 7.18
CA GLU A 359 -16.70 -46.50 8.09
C GLU A 359 -16.22 -46.17 9.52
N ASN A 360 -15.19 -46.83 10.04
CA ASN A 360 -14.73 -46.62 11.41
C ASN A 360 -14.09 -45.23 11.64
N ASN A 361 -13.59 -44.59 10.58
CA ASN A 361 -12.92 -43.29 10.66
C ASN A 361 -13.90 -42.10 10.77
N LEU A 362 -15.14 -42.26 10.28
CA LEU A 362 -16.24 -41.28 10.43
C LEU A 362 -16.69 -41.12 11.89
N LYS A 363 -16.63 -42.19 12.70
CA LYS A 363 -16.96 -42.15 14.14
C LYS A 363 -15.93 -41.35 14.96
N ILE A 364 -14.65 -41.40 14.58
CA ILE A 364 -13.56 -40.68 15.26
C ILE A 364 -13.67 -39.18 14.97
N LEU A 365 -14.00 -38.81 13.72
CA LEU A 365 -14.28 -37.42 13.33
C LEU A 365 -15.46 -36.80 14.09
N ASN A 366 -16.53 -37.56 14.32
CA ASN A 366 -17.69 -37.09 15.11
C ASN A 366 -17.38 -36.92 16.61
N TYR A 367 -16.40 -37.65 17.16
CA TYR A 367 -16.03 -37.57 18.58
C TYR A 367 -15.08 -36.39 18.87
N LEU A 368 -14.34 -35.91 17.87
CA LEU A 368 -13.29 -34.88 17.99
C LEU A 368 -13.82 -33.44 17.93
N PHE A 369 -15.09 -33.24 17.58
CA PHE A 369 -15.63 -31.90 17.32
C PHE A 369 -16.07 -31.12 18.56
N VAL A 370 -16.08 -31.72 19.75
CA VAL A 370 -16.60 -31.06 20.95
C VAL A 370 -15.68 -31.33 22.13
N ASN A 371 -14.69 -30.45 22.36
CA ASN A 371 -13.93 -30.17 23.60
C ASN A 371 -14.25 -31.04 24.86
N GLY A 372 -14.20 -32.37 24.77
CA GLY A 372 -14.54 -33.29 25.87
C GLY A 372 -16.00 -33.32 26.39
N ILE A 373 -17.01 -32.80 25.68
CA ILE A 373 -18.42 -32.78 26.19
C ILE A 373 -19.26 -33.90 25.58
N ASN A 374 -19.95 -34.68 26.43
CA ASN A 374 -20.84 -35.77 26.05
C ASN A 374 -22.19 -35.25 25.50
N MET A 375 -22.27 -35.06 24.18
CA MET A 375 -23.44 -34.49 23.50
C MET A 375 -24.70 -35.38 23.51
N LYS A 376 -24.59 -36.65 23.93
CA LYS A 376 -25.74 -37.57 24.00
C LYS A 376 -26.77 -37.14 25.06
N GLU A 377 -26.31 -36.70 26.23
CA GLU A 377 -27.19 -36.23 27.32
C GLU A 377 -27.96 -34.96 26.96
N TYR A 378 -27.34 -34.02 26.23
CA TYR A 378 -27.98 -32.77 25.80
C TYR A 378 -29.07 -33.00 24.74
N VAL A 379 -28.85 -33.96 23.83
CA VAL A 379 -29.84 -34.36 22.81
C VAL A 379 -31.01 -35.12 23.44
N GLU A 380 -30.74 -35.99 24.42
CA GLU A 380 -31.79 -36.70 25.18
C GLU A 380 -32.66 -35.73 25.99
N GLN A 381 -32.08 -34.70 26.61
CA GLN A 381 -32.83 -33.63 27.29
C GLN A 381 -33.69 -32.79 26.34
N TYR A 382 -33.25 -32.56 25.10
CA TYR A 382 -34.00 -31.82 24.09
C TYR A 382 -35.18 -32.62 23.51
N ILE A 383 -34.98 -33.92 23.26
CA ILE A 383 -36.05 -34.83 22.82
C ILE A 383 -37.14 -34.96 23.90
N GLN A 384 -36.75 -34.99 25.17
CA GLN A 384 -37.69 -35.01 26.30
C GLN A 384 -38.49 -33.71 26.47
N ALA A 385 -38.08 -32.59 25.84
CA ALA A 385 -38.76 -31.30 25.91
C ALA A 385 -39.73 -31.02 24.74
N GLN A 386 -39.89 -31.97 23.80
CA GLN A 386 -40.73 -31.84 22.60
C GLN A 386 -42.20 -31.50 22.88
N ASP A 387 -42.72 -31.85 24.06
CA ASP A 387 -44.12 -31.59 24.43
C ASP A 387 -44.39 -30.14 24.91
N SER A 388 -43.34 -29.32 25.08
CA SER A 388 -43.51 -27.92 25.47
C SER A 388 -43.43 -26.99 24.24
N LYS A 389 -44.47 -26.17 24.03
CA LYS A 389 -44.61 -25.22 22.90
C LYS A 389 -43.59 -24.06 22.86
N ARG A 390 -42.35 -24.25 23.33
CA ARG A 390 -41.26 -23.26 23.28
C ARG A 390 -39.94 -23.93 22.93
N ILE A 391 -39.80 -24.35 21.68
CA ILE A 391 -38.48 -24.67 21.14
C ILE A 391 -37.75 -23.34 20.93
N ASN A 392 -36.72 -23.07 21.74
CA ASN A 392 -35.83 -21.92 21.54
C ASN A 392 -35.09 -22.09 20.21
N THR A 393 -35.20 -21.11 19.31
CA THR A 393 -34.55 -21.08 17.98
C THR A 393 -33.05 -21.35 18.07
N TYR A 394 -32.40 -20.95 19.17
CA TYR A 394 -31.00 -21.22 19.47
C TYR A 394 -30.67 -22.73 19.62
N ASN A 395 -31.58 -23.50 20.21
CA ASN A 395 -31.40 -24.93 20.48
C ASN A 395 -31.66 -25.79 19.22
N ALA A 396 -32.64 -25.41 18.40
CA ALA A 396 -32.90 -26.03 17.10
C ALA A 396 -31.75 -25.81 16.10
N LEU A 397 -31.12 -24.62 16.13
CA LEU A 397 -29.93 -24.29 15.36
C LEU A 397 -28.67 -25.02 15.87
N HIS A 398 -28.55 -25.24 17.18
CA HIS A 398 -27.48 -26.07 17.76
C HIS A 398 -27.56 -27.53 17.32
N TYR A 399 -28.77 -28.13 17.27
CA TYR A 399 -28.96 -29.52 16.84
C TYR A 399 -28.38 -29.81 15.45
N LEU A 400 -28.56 -28.90 14.48
CA LEU A 400 -28.08 -29.10 13.10
C LEU A 400 -26.56 -29.01 12.94
N ILE A 401 -25.88 -28.24 13.79
CA ILE A 401 -24.41 -28.17 13.79
C ILE A 401 -23.80 -29.53 14.19
N TYR A 402 -24.53 -30.36 14.95
CA TYR A 402 -23.97 -31.53 15.63
C TYR A 402 -24.57 -32.90 15.26
N SER A 403 -25.67 -32.96 14.51
CA SER A 403 -26.29 -34.23 14.09
C SER A 403 -25.73 -34.77 12.76
N HIS A 404 -24.49 -35.29 12.74
CA HIS A 404 -23.95 -36.01 11.58
C HIS A 404 -24.09 -37.53 11.70
N ARG A 405 -25.32 -38.02 11.58
CA ARG A 405 -25.58 -39.42 11.21
C ARG A 405 -26.55 -39.62 10.05
N ASP A 406 -27.45 -38.68 9.76
CA ASP A 406 -28.31 -38.68 8.56
C ASP A 406 -28.51 -37.25 8.02
N ALA A 407 -27.53 -36.74 7.28
CA ALA A 407 -27.41 -35.31 6.95
C ALA A 407 -28.59 -34.75 6.15
N GLN A 408 -29.23 -35.56 5.28
CA GLN A 408 -30.24 -35.07 4.34
C GLN A 408 -31.63 -34.93 4.98
N GLU A 409 -32.08 -35.93 5.76
CA GLU A 409 -33.40 -35.89 6.42
C GLU A 409 -33.45 -34.84 7.55
N HIS A 410 -32.34 -34.61 8.26
CA HIS A 410 -32.26 -33.58 9.29
C HIS A 410 -32.12 -32.17 8.72
N GLU A 411 -31.44 -32.00 7.59
CA GLU A 411 -31.44 -30.74 6.83
C GLU A 411 -32.86 -30.42 6.35
N GLU A 412 -33.58 -31.39 5.80
CA GLU A 412 -34.98 -31.22 5.39
C GLU A 412 -35.90 -30.85 6.56
N LYS A 413 -35.80 -31.56 7.70
CA LYS A 413 -36.57 -31.25 8.92
C LYS A 413 -36.23 -29.87 9.49
N PHE A 414 -34.96 -29.50 9.53
CA PHE A 414 -34.54 -28.18 9.98
C PHE A 414 -34.99 -27.08 9.02
N MET A 415 -34.88 -27.29 7.71
CA MET A 415 -35.39 -26.35 6.72
C MET A 415 -36.91 -26.23 6.83
N ALA A 416 -37.63 -27.30 7.17
CA ALA A 416 -39.07 -27.24 7.48
C ALA A 416 -39.37 -26.43 8.75
N ILE A 417 -38.59 -26.62 9.83
CA ILE A 417 -38.70 -25.81 11.06
C ILE A 417 -38.38 -24.34 10.77
N CYS A 418 -37.29 -24.06 10.04
CA CYS A 418 -36.93 -22.71 9.64
C CYS A 418 -38.03 -22.07 8.79
N LYS A 419 -38.57 -22.78 7.79
CA LYS A 419 -39.71 -22.30 7.00
C LYS A 419 -40.94 -22.00 7.86
N SER A 420 -41.24 -22.84 8.85
CA SER A 420 -42.32 -22.60 9.81
C SER A 420 -42.07 -21.35 10.66
N VAL A 421 -40.84 -21.19 11.19
CA VAL A 421 -40.44 -20.02 11.98
C VAL A 421 -40.38 -18.75 11.12
N ILE A 422 -39.99 -18.84 9.85
CA ILE A 422 -40.01 -17.74 8.87
C ILE A 422 -41.45 -17.25 8.67
N GLN A 423 -42.42 -18.16 8.62
CA GLN A 423 -43.83 -17.77 8.50
C GLN A 423 -44.36 -17.09 9.78
N GLN A 424 -43.92 -17.53 10.95
CA GLN A 424 -44.42 -17.03 12.25
C GLN A 424 -43.71 -15.75 12.73
N ASN A 425 -42.38 -15.70 12.65
CA ASN A 425 -41.55 -14.61 13.14
C ASN A 425 -40.21 -14.49 12.36
N PRO A 426 -40.26 -14.00 11.11
CA PRO A 426 -39.08 -13.95 10.25
C PRO A 426 -38.02 -12.97 10.75
N GLN A 427 -38.40 -11.89 11.45
CA GLN A 427 -37.47 -10.91 12.01
C GLN A 427 -36.60 -11.51 13.13
N SER A 428 -37.19 -12.30 14.02
CA SER A 428 -36.45 -12.99 15.10
C SER A 428 -35.43 -13.98 14.54
N LEU A 429 -35.82 -14.75 13.52
CA LEU A 429 -34.91 -15.71 12.88
C LEU A 429 -33.77 -15.00 12.16
N LEU A 430 -34.06 -13.91 11.43
CA LEU A 430 -33.03 -13.12 10.76
C LEU A 430 -32.00 -12.59 11.76
N LYS A 431 -32.45 -12.00 12.87
CA LYS A 431 -31.58 -11.54 13.96
C LYS A 431 -30.73 -12.66 14.55
N THR A 432 -31.37 -13.78 14.88
CA THR A 432 -30.72 -14.95 15.50
C THR A 432 -29.69 -15.59 14.55
N SER A 433 -29.98 -15.62 13.24
CA SER A 433 -29.07 -16.17 12.23
C SER A 433 -27.78 -15.35 12.05
N LEU A 434 -27.81 -14.04 12.31
CA LEU A 434 -26.63 -13.19 12.26
C LEU A 434 -25.62 -13.56 13.36
N GLU A 435 -26.10 -14.02 14.51
CA GLU A 435 -25.30 -14.30 15.71
C GLU A 435 -24.72 -15.74 15.75
N ILE A 436 -25.15 -16.64 14.85
CA ILE A 436 -24.83 -18.08 14.92
C ILE A 436 -23.90 -18.56 13.79
N ASN A 437 -23.01 -19.50 14.12
CA ASN A 437 -22.07 -20.16 13.20
C ASN A 437 -22.62 -21.49 12.67
N ILE A 438 -23.45 -21.45 11.63
CA ILE A 438 -23.93 -22.63 10.86
C ILE A 438 -23.28 -22.69 9.46
N ASN A 439 -23.48 -23.81 8.74
CA ASN A 439 -23.04 -23.97 7.34
C ASN A 439 -23.42 -22.74 6.50
N SER A 440 -22.46 -22.19 5.76
CA SER A 440 -22.64 -20.94 5.02
C SER A 440 -23.74 -20.98 3.94
N GLN A 441 -24.00 -22.13 3.32
CA GLN A 441 -25.05 -22.26 2.30
C GLN A 441 -26.44 -22.29 2.94
N ILE A 442 -26.63 -23.12 3.97
CA ILE A 442 -27.88 -23.17 4.74
C ILE A 442 -28.15 -21.83 5.40
N LYS A 443 -27.12 -21.19 5.98
CA LYS A 443 -27.20 -19.84 6.55
C LYS A 443 -27.68 -18.84 5.52
N ALA A 444 -27.06 -18.80 4.34
CA ALA A 444 -27.44 -17.90 3.27
C ALA A 444 -28.89 -18.16 2.80
N GLN A 445 -29.30 -19.43 2.68
CA GLN A 445 -30.65 -19.80 2.26
C GLN A 445 -31.71 -19.38 3.28
N VAL A 446 -31.52 -19.70 4.56
CA VAL A 446 -32.44 -19.31 5.65
C VAL A 446 -32.52 -17.80 5.79
N GLN A 447 -31.38 -17.11 5.70
CA GLN A 447 -31.34 -15.65 5.71
C GLN A 447 -32.07 -15.05 4.50
N GLU A 448 -31.95 -15.67 3.32
CA GLU A 448 -32.61 -15.18 2.11
C GLU A 448 -34.12 -15.37 2.20
N GLU A 449 -34.58 -16.56 2.60
CA GLU A 449 -36.00 -16.86 2.76
C GLU A 449 -36.64 -15.98 3.84
N ALA A 450 -35.98 -15.81 4.99
CA ALA A 450 -36.44 -14.92 6.06
C ALA A 450 -36.50 -13.46 5.59
N PHE A 451 -35.46 -12.99 4.87
CA PHE A 451 -35.42 -11.66 4.30
C PHE A 451 -36.56 -11.41 3.31
N MET A 452 -36.76 -12.32 2.36
CA MET A 452 -37.81 -12.20 1.34
C MET A 452 -39.21 -12.28 1.95
N GLN A 453 -39.40 -13.06 3.03
CA GLN A 453 -40.66 -13.09 3.76
C GLN A 453 -40.94 -11.75 4.46
N ILE A 454 -39.93 -11.08 5.03
CA ILE A 454 -40.08 -9.73 5.59
C ILE A 454 -40.47 -8.74 4.48
N ILE A 455 -39.80 -8.79 3.32
CA ILE A 455 -40.15 -7.96 2.16
C ILE A 455 -41.63 -8.17 1.76
N GLN A 456 -42.09 -9.42 1.69
CA GLN A 456 -43.48 -9.74 1.36
C GLN A 456 -44.45 -9.25 2.43
N ASN A 457 -44.11 -9.40 3.72
CA ASN A 457 -44.92 -8.89 4.83
C ASN A 457 -45.05 -7.36 4.79
N VAL A 458 -44.00 -6.65 4.38
CA VAL A 458 -44.05 -5.19 4.17
C VAL A 458 -44.93 -4.86 2.96
N LYS A 459 -44.79 -5.55 1.82
CA LYS A 459 -45.67 -5.36 0.64
C LYS A 459 -47.15 -5.59 0.97
N GLN A 460 -47.43 -6.55 1.85
CA GLN A 460 -48.77 -6.87 2.33
C GLN A 460 -49.25 -5.95 3.47
N LYS A 461 -48.50 -4.89 3.81
CA LYS A 461 -48.79 -3.96 4.93
C LYS A 461 -48.97 -4.63 6.30
N LYS A 462 -48.42 -5.85 6.49
CA LYS A 462 -48.40 -6.56 7.79
C LYS A 462 -47.37 -5.98 8.76
N ILE A 463 -46.29 -5.40 8.23
CA ILE A 463 -45.19 -4.80 9.00
C ILE A 463 -44.77 -3.50 8.31
N GLU A 464 -44.50 -2.45 9.08
CA GLU A 464 -43.94 -1.20 8.54
C GLU A 464 -42.45 -1.35 8.20
N LEU A 465 -42.06 -0.88 7.01
CA LEU A 465 -40.66 -0.93 6.55
C LEU A 465 -39.69 -0.26 7.54
N SER A 466 -40.09 0.85 8.15
CA SER A 466 -39.27 1.61 9.10
C SER A 466 -38.89 0.81 10.36
N LYS A 467 -39.72 -0.17 10.77
CA LYS A 467 -39.51 -1.00 11.96
C LYS A 467 -38.51 -2.13 11.73
N VAL A 468 -38.41 -2.62 10.48
CA VAL A 468 -37.53 -3.74 10.08
C VAL A 468 -36.33 -3.32 9.23
N LEU A 469 -36.22 -2.02 8.92
CA LEU A 469 -35.17 -1.49 8.04
C LEU A 469 -33.76 -1.80 8.54
N LYS A 470 -33.54 -1.77 9.86
CA LYS A 470 -32.23 -2.03 10.45
C LYS A 470 -31.80 -3.48 10.17
N GLU A 471 -32.70 -4.42 10.41
CA GLU A 471 -32.48 -5.84 10.21
C GLU A 471 -32.29 -6.18 8.73
N LEU A 472 -33.06 -5.56 7.84
CA LEU A 472 -32.90 -5.70 6.39
C LEU A 472 -31.53 -5.16 5.94
N LEU A 473 -31.14 -3.95 6.38
CA LEU A 473 -29.83 -3.39 6.02
C LEU A 473 -28.66 -4.23 6.53
N ASN A 474 -28.75 -4.78 7.75
CA ASN A 474 -27.72 -5.63 8.33
C ASN A 474 -27.68 -7.04 7.72
N SER A 475 -28.70 -7.42 6.95
CA SER A 475 -28.84 -8.76 6.34
C SER A 475 -28.89 -8.71 4.82
N CYS A 476 -28.34 -7.69 4.18
CA CYS A 476 -28.22 -7.60 2.72
C CYS A 476 -26.97 -8.31 2.18
N PHE A 477 -26.91 -9.63 2.32
CA PHE A 477 -25.71 -10.43 1.99
C PHE A 477 -25.61 -10.89 0.53
N ASN A 478 -26.67 -10.77 -0.29
CA ASN A 478 -26.64 -11.16 -1.72
C ASN A 478 -27.38 -10.18 -2.65
N HIS A 479 -27.16 -10.30 -3.96
CA HIS A 479 -27.73 -9.41 -4.98
C HIS A 479 -29.27 -9.42 -4.99
N LYS A 480 -29.89 -10.58 -4.75
CA LYS A 480 -31.35 -10.74 -4.75
C LYS A 480 -32.02 -9.97 -3.61
N CYS A 481 -31.49 -10.10 -2.38
CA CYS A 481 -31.93 -9.32 -1.22
C CYS A 481 -31.75 -7.82 -1.43
N ARG A 482 -30.62 -7.40 -2.02
CA ARG A 482 -30.35 -5.98 -2.34
C ARG A 482 -31.39 -5.40 -3.29
N GLN A 483 -31.60 -6.05 -4.44
CA GLN A 483 -32.59 -5.63 -5.43
C GLN A 483 -34.01 -5.61 -4.84
N ALA A 484 -34.36 -6.61 -4.03
CA ALA A 484 -35.67 -6.69 -3.40
C ALA A 484 -35.94 -5.50 -2.46
N LEU A 485 -34.95 -5.09 -1.64
CA LEU A 485 -35.09 -3.93 -0.75
C LEU A 485 -35.18 -2.61 -1.54
N ILE A 486 -34.36 -2.45 -2.59
CA ILE A 486 -34.38 -1.26 -3.44
C ILE A 486 -35.73 -1.13 -4.14
N GLN A 487 -36.21 -2.20 -4.77
CA GLN A 487 -37.52 -2.25 -5.44
C GLN A 487 -38.67 -2.03 -4.47
N LEU A 488 -38.59 -2.60 -3.25
CA LEU A 488 -39.61 -2.38 -2.22
C LEU A 488 -39.73 -0.89 -1.87
N ASN A 489 -38.61 -0.20 -1.70
CA ASN A 489 -38.63 1.24 -1.42
C ASN A 489 -39.15 2.07 -2.62
N GLU A 490 -38.87 1.64 -3.86
CA GLU A 490 -39.39 2.31 -5.07
C GLU A 490 -40.90 2.11 -5.25
N GLN A 491 -41.43 0.95 -4.83
CA GLN A 491 -42.85 0.57 -4.93
C GLN A 491 -43.69 1.01 -3.72
N SER A 492 -43.06 1.42 -2.62
CA SER A 492 -43.75 1.82 -1.39
C SER A 492 -44.40 3.20 -1.54
N GLU A 493 -45.68 3.31 -1.12
CA GLU A 493 -46.39 4.60 -1.03
C GLU A 493 -45.71 5.55 -0.03
N GLU A 494 -45.17 5.00 1.06
CA GLU A 494 -44.31 5.72 2.00
C GLU A 494 -42.85 5.52 1.59
N LYS A 495 -42.29 6.47 0.83
CA LYS A 495 -40.86 6.49 0.53
C LYS A 495 -40.07 6.68 1.83
N LEU A 496 -39.02 5.87 2.03
CA LEU A 496 -38.15 6.03 3.19
C LEU A 496 -37.47 7.39 3.16
N GLN A 497 -37.80 8.22 4.14
CA GLN A 497 -37.16 9.52 4.34
C GLN A 497 -35.68 9.33 4.70
N PRO A 498 -34.74 10.06 4.07
CA PRO A 498 -33.30 9.93 4.36
C PRO A 498 -32.95 10.06 5.85
N LYS A 499 -33.66 10.94 6.57
CA LYS A 499 -33.52 11.10 8.03
C LYS A 499 -33.81 9.80 8.80
N THR A 500 -34.83 9.06 8.39
CA THR A 500 -35.22 7.79 9.00
C THR A 500 -34.17 6.71 8.71
N VAL A 501 -33.72 6.61 7.45
CA VAL A 501 -32.66 5.67 7.05
C VAL A 501 -31.41 5.90 7.90
N LEU A 502 -30.90 7.13 7.95
CA LEU A 502 -29.69 7.44 8.72
C LEU A 502 -29.86 7.21 10.22
N SER A 503 -31.02 7.52 10.80
CA SER A 503 -31.27 7.26 12.24
C SER A 503 -31.24 5.78 12.63
N LYS A 504 -31.48 4.86 11.68
CA LYS A 504 -31.44 3.40 11.91
C LYS A 504 -30.06 2.81 11.69
N VAL A 505 -29.19 3.52 10.96
CA VAL A 505 -27.82 3.10 10.65
C VAL A 505 -26.81 3.72 11.64
N ILE A 506 -27.08 4.93 12.12
CA ILE A 506 -26.27 5.63 13.14
C ILE A 506 -26.42 4.92 14.49
N GLY A 507 -25.36 4.27 14.98
CA GLY A 507 -25.29 3.67 16.32
C GLY A 507 -24.89 2.19 16.36
N ASP A 508 -24.93 1.46 15.25
CA ASP A 508 -24.30 0.13 15.15
C ASP A 508 -22.80 0.31 14.93
N MET A 509 -22.02 0.25 16.02
CA MET A 509 -20.56 0.30 16.02
C MET A 509 -19.96 -1.05 15.59
N SER A 510 -20.39 -1.58 14.44
CA SER A 510 -19.74 -2.73 13.80
C SER A 510 -18.76 -2.25 12.74
N ASP A 511 -17.88 -3.15 12.31
CA ASP A 511 -16.93 -2.93 11.21
C ASP A 511 -17.59 -2.28 9.98
N PHE A 512 -16.84 -1.41 9.30
CA PHE A 512 -17.28 -0.74 8.07
C PHE A 512 -17.61 -1.77 6.98
N ASP A 513 -18.83 -1.67 6.42
CA ASP A 513 -19.28 -2.49 5.29
C ASP A 513 -19.63 -1.59 4.09
N SER A 514 -18.81 -1.73 3.03
CA SER A 514 -18.95 -0.98 1.78
C SER A 514 -20.26 -1.29 1.05
N ASP A 515 -20.73 -2.53 1.12
CA ASP A 515 -21.96 -2.96 0.45
C ASP A 515 -23.19 -2.37 1.16
N ARG A 516 -23.19 -2.41 2.50
CA ARG A 516 -24.22 -1.74 3.30
C ARG A 516 -24.26 -0.23 3.01
N LEU A 517 -23.09 0.41 2.93
CA LEU A 517 -23.00 1.83 2.57
C LEU A 517 -23.60 2.10 1.19
N SER A 518 -23.30 1.27 0.18
CA SER A 518 -23.84 1.44 -1.18
C SER A 518 -25.37 1.44 -1.21
N ILE A 519 -26.01 0.56 -0.42
CA ILE A 519 -27.48 0.50 -0.31
C ILE A 519 -28.00 1.76 0.37
N VAL A 520 -27.36 2.20 1.46
CA VAL A 520 -27.72 3.44 2.14
C VAL A 520 -27.63 4.63 1.17
N LEU A 521 -26.56 4.74 0.39
CA LEU A 521 -26.40 5.80 -0.62
C LEU A 521 -27.53 5.75 -1.66
N GLN A 522 -27.90 4.57 -2.15
CA GLN A 522 -29.02 4.41 -3.10
C GLN A 522 -30.37 4.82 -2.52
N LEU A 523 -30.62 4.52 -1.24
CA LEU A 523 -31.87 4.89 -0.59
C LEU A 523 -31.96 6.40 -0.36
N ILE A 524 -30.88 7.05 0.08
CA ILE A 524 -30.91 8.49 0.40
C ILE A 524 -30.80 9.40 -0.83
N GLN A 525 -30.09 8.99 -1.90
CA GLN A 525 -29.88 9.83 -3.08
C GLN A 525 -31.17 10.19 -3.84
N LYS A 526 -32.26 9.44 -3.62
CA LYS A 526 -33.56 9.67 -4.27
C LYS A 526 -34.27 10.91 -3.76
N ASP A 527 -33.92 11.40 -2.57
CA ASP A 527 -34.50 12.60 -1.97
C ASP A 527 -33.40 13.50 -1.36
N PRO A 528 -32.59 14.17 -2.21
CA PRO A 528 -31.46 14.97 -1.76
C PRO A 528 -31.86 16.16 -0.88
N LYS A 529 -33.11 16.65 -1.01
CA LYS A 529 -33.64 17.79 -0.24
C LYS A 529 -33.77 17.49 1.26
N ASN A 530 -34.02 16.22 1.61
CA ASN A 530 -34.27 15.80 2.99
C ASN A 530 -33.09 15.07 3.64
N ILE A 531 -31.91 15.07 3.02
CA ILE A 531 -30.69 14.47 3.60
C ILE A 531 -30.20 15.35 4.75
N PRO A 532 -30.14 14.87 6.01
CA PRO A 532 -29.54 15.61 7.11
C PRO A 532 -28.00 15.59 7.00
N ILE A 533 -27.44 16.55 6.23
CA ILE A 533 -26.03 16.56 5.81
C ILE A 533 -25.06 16.39 7.00
N PHE A 534 -25.26 17.11 8.11
CA PHE A 534 -24.42 16.98 9.30
C PHE A 534 -24.41 15.55 9.86
N LYS A 535 -25.59 14.94 10.03
CA LYS A 535 -25.68 13.56 10.54
C LYS A 535 -25.05 12.55 9.58
N PHE A 536 -25.16 12.79 8.28
CA PHE A 536 -24.56 11.95 7.26
C PHE A 536 -23.03 12.05 7.27
N VAL A 537 -22.50 13.28 7.35
CA VAL A 537 -21.05 13.51 7.51
C VAL A 537 -20.54 12.86 8.79
N ASP A 538 -21.24 13.05 9.92
CA ASP A 538 -20.86 12.47 11.21
C ASP A 538 -20.87 10.94 11.20
N TYR A 539 -21.87 10.32 10.60
CA TYR A 539 -21.93 8.86 10.40
C TYR A 539 -20.68 8.31 9.69
N LEU A 540 -20.23 9.01 8.65
CA LEU A 540 -19.08 8.59 7.84
C LEU A 540 -17.74 8.89 8.49
N THR A 541 -17.65 9.94 9.31
CA THR A 541 -16.35 10.53 9.69
C THR A 541 -16.08 10.62 11.19
N LEU A 542 -17.07 10.49 12.09
CA LEU A 542 -16.82 10.47 13.55
C LEU A 542 -16.16 9.16 14.00
N ASN A 543 -16.55 8.04 13.41
CA ASN A 543 -15.91 6.75 13.69
C ASN A 543 -14.68 6.61 12.79
N VAL A 544 -13.51 6.51 13.42
CA VAL A 544 -12.21 6.35 12.74
C VAL A 544 -12.17 5.11 11.85
N GLN A 545 -12.80 4.00 12.24
CA GLN A 545 -12.91 2.80 11.42
C GLN A 545 -13.80 3.03 10.18
N ASN A 546 -14.89 3.78 10.31
CA ASN A 546 -15.73 4.16 9.17
C ASN A 546 -15.01 5.10 8.21
N LEU A 547 -14.28 6.09 8.75
CA LEU A 547 -13.49 7.02 7.95
C LEU A 547 -12.41 6.26 7.17
N TYR A 548 -11.64 5.40 7.83
CA TYR A 548 -10.63 4.58 7.15
C TYR A 548 -11.24 3.54 6.20
N GLY A 549 -12.41 2.98 6.54
CA GLY A 549 -13.19 2.11 5.67
C GLY A 549 -13.62 2.83 4.38
N LEU A 550 -14.16 4.03 4.52
CA LEU A 550 -14.57 4.88 3.40
C LEU A 550 -13.37 5.30 2.53
N VAL A 551 -12.25 5.70 3.16
CA VAL A 551 -10.97 6.00 2.48
C VAL A 551 -10.43 4.80 1.70
N ARG A 552 -10.65 3.58 2.19
CA ARG A 552 -10.24 2.33 1.52
C ARG A 552 -11.25 1.87 0.46
N SER A 553 -12.49 2.39 0.51
CA SER A 553 -13.57 2.04 -0.42
C SER A 553 -13.58 2.94 -1.67
N ASP A 554 -14.21 2.46 -2.74
CA ASP A 554 -14.50 3.24 -3.94
C ASP A 554 -15.72 4.15 -3.79
N GLN A 555 -16.48 4.00 -2.69
CA GLN A 555 -17.73 4.70 -2.45
C GLN A 555 -17.53 6.20 -2.21
N ILE A 556 -16.29 6.68 -2.01
CA ILE A 556 -16.02 8.09 -1.75
C ILE A 556 -16.50 9.01 -2.89
N GLN A 557 -16.39 8.58 -4.15
CA GLN A 557 -16.90 9.35 -5.28
C GLN A 557 -18.43 9.50 -5.20
N TRP A 558 -19.13 8.42 -4.86
CA TRP A 558 -20.58 8.44 -4.73
C TRP A 558 -21.03 9.24 -3.50
N VAL A 559 -20.33 9.11 -2.37
CA VAL A 559 -20.53 9.97 -1.19
C VAL A 559 -20.40 11.44 -1.57
N CYS A 560 -19.35 11.82 -2.31
CA CYS A 560 -19.16 13.19 -2.77
C CYS A 560 -20.31 13.65 -3.69
N GLN A 561 -20.82 12.79 -4.57
CA GLN A 561 -21.97 13.10 -5.43
C GLN A 561 -23.26 13.31 -4.61
N VAL A 562 -23.52 12.46 -3.61
CA VAL A 562 -24.68 12.59 -2.72
C VAL A 562 -24.59 13.87 -1.89
N LEU A 563 -23.40 14.19 -1.35
CA LEU A 563 -23.16 15.44 -0.61
C LEU A 563 -23.36 16.66 -1.50
N LEU A 564 -22.85 16.63 -2.74
CA LEU A 564 -23.06 17.71 -3.71
C LEU A 564 -24.54 17.87 -4.05
N ALA A 565 -25.26 16.78 -4.32
CA ALA A 565 -26.68 16.82 -4.62
C ALA A 565 -27.49 17.35 -3.43
N ALA A 566 -27.16 16.95 -2.20
CA ALA A 566 -27.79 17.46 -1.00
C ALA A 566 -27.54 18.96 -0.83
N PHE A 567 -26.30 19.42 -1.03
CA PHE A 567 -25.94 20.84 -0.96
C PHE A 567 -26.69 21.68 -1.98
N LEU A 568 -26.74 21.25 -3.24
CA LEU A 568 -27.46 21.95 -4.32
C LEU A 568 -28.96 22.12 -4.03
N ASN A 569 -29.54 21.17 -3.32
CA ASN A 569 -30.96 21.15 -2.99
C ASN A 569 -31.29 21.82 -1.64
N GLN A 570 -30.27 22.17 -0.86
CA GLN A 570 -30.39 22.82 0.45
C GLN A 570 -29.49 24.05 0.48
N PRO A 571 -29.86 25.16 -0.20
CA PRO A 571 -29.02 26.36 -0.31
C PRO A 571 -28.75 27.06 1.04
N THR A 572 -29.51 26.72 2.10
CA THR A 572 -29.29 27.16 3.49
C THR A 572 -28.42 26.19 4.30
N ALA A 573 -28.06 25.02 3.76
CA ALA A 573 -27.15 24.09 4.41
C ALA A 573 -25.77 24.75 4.52
N ARG A 574 -25.31 24.92 5.75
CA ARG A 574 -24.06 25.62 6.05
C ARG A 574 -22.88 24.85 5.45
N LEU A 575 -22.01 25.57 4.72
CA LEU A 575 -20.72 25.08 4.20
C LEU A 575 -19.92 24.31 5.25
N ASN A 576 -20.11 24.65 6.53
CA ASN A 576 -19.54 23.98 7.71
C ASN A 576 -19.61 22.44 7.67
N ALA A 577 -20.69 21.83 7.14
CA ALA A 577 -20.77 20.37 7.06
C ALA A 577 -19.78 19.80 6.03
N LEU A 578 -19.61 20.48 4.90
CA LEU A 578 -18.64 20.12 3.86
C LEU A 578 -17.20 20.43 4.30
N VAL A 579 -17.01 21.56 5.01
CA VAL A 579 -15.73 21.92 5.65
C VAL A 579 -15.32 20.82 6.63
N SER A 580 -16.20 20.47 7.58
CA SER A 580 -15.93 19.41 8.55
C SER A 580 -15.70 18.05 7.88
N PHE A 581 -16.38 17.76 6.77
CA PHE A 581 -16.13 16.54 6.01
C PHE A 581 -14.70 16.54 5.46
N VAL A 582 -14.30 17.57 4.72
CA VAL A 582 -12.96 17.65 4.12
C VAL A 582 -11.85 17.70 5.18
N GLU A 583 -12.00 18.50 6.23
CA GLU A 583 -11.01 18.61 7.31
C GLU A 583 -10.75 17.27 8.01
N ARG A 584 -11.78 16.43 8.20
CA ARG A 584 -11.62 15.11 8.82
C ARG A 584 -10.83 14.17 7.92
N PHE A 585 -11.01 14.24 6.60
CA PHE A 585 -10.17 13.49 5.65
C PHE A 585 -8.73 14.02 5.63
N GLU A 586 -8.53 15.34 5.58
CA GLU A 586 -7.18 15.92 5.62
C GLU A 586 -6.45 15.59 6.92
N SER A 587 -7.17 15.61 8.06
CA SER A 587 -6.65 15.22 9.38
C SER A 587 -6.28 13.74 9.45
N ALA A 588 -7.03 12.87 8.76
CA ALA A 588 -6.69 11.46 8.59
C ALA A 588 -5.55 11.23 7.57
N GLY A 589 -4.99 12.30 7.00
CA GLY A 589 -3.92 12.22 6.03
C GLY A 589 -4.39 11.82 4.63
N TYR A 590 -5.65 12.06 4.28
CA TYR A 590 -6.18 11.70 2.98
C TYR A 590 -6.50 12.96 2.16
N SER A 591 -5.78 13.13 1.06
CA SER A 591 -6.04 14.17 0.07
C SER A 591 -6.55 13.48 -1.19
N SER A 592 -7.79 13.74 -1.56
CA SER A 592 -8.43 13.09 -2.70
C SER A 592 -8.85 14.09 -3.76
N ARG A 593 -8.62 13.70 -5.01
CA ARG A 593 -9.11 14.43 -6.19
C ARG A 593 -10.63 14.54 -6.17
N GLN A 594 -11.34 13.55 -5.61
CA GLN A 594 -12.80 13.60 -5.47
C GLN A 594 -13.23 14.67 -4.47
N LEU A 595 -12.50 14.84 -3.37
CA LEU A 595 -12.73 15.93 -2.41
C LEU A 595 -12.43 17.29 -3.04
N THR A 596 -11.31 17.42 -3.77
CA THR A 596 -10.98 18.65 -4.52
C THR A 596 -12.08 19.00 -5.53
N GLN A 597 -12.61 18.01 -6.27
CA GLN A 597 -13.70 18.20 -7.22
C GLN A 597 -15.02 18.60 -6.54
N LEU A 598 -15.34 18.01 -5.38
CA LEU A 598 -16.49 18.40 -4.58
C LEU A 598 -16.40 19.88 -4.20
N ILE A 599 -15.26 20.29 -3.62
CA ILE A 599 -15.01 21.68 -3.22
C ILE A 599 -15.09 22.63 -4.43
N LYS A 600 -14.48 22.26 -5.55
CA LYS A 600 -14.55 23.05 -6.79
C LYS A 600 -15.98 23.24 -7.28
N LYS A 601 -16.78 22.17 -7.36
CA LYS A 601 -18.18 22.27 -7.81
C LYS A 601 -19.04 23.08 -6.83
N VAL A 602 -18.81 22.94 -5.54
CA VAL A 602 -19.48 23.75 -4.51
C VAL A 602 -19.13 25.24 -4.68
N ALA A 603 -17.86 25.56 -4.92
CA ALA A 603 -17.40 26.93 -5.16
C ALA A 603 -17.98 27.54 -6.45
N GLU A 604 -17.98 26.79 -7.56
CA GLU A 604 -18.57 27.18 -8.86
C GLU A 604 -20.07 27.48 -8.73
N GLN A 605 -20.80 26.64 -7.99
CA GLN A 605 -22.24 26.80 -7.77
C GLN A 605 -22.54 27.99 -6.87
N TYR A 606 -21.78 28.17 -5.79
CA TYR A 606 -21.88 29.37 -4.96
C TYR A 606 -21.64 30.64 -5.77
N ARG A 607 -20.59 30.65 -6.61
CA ARG A 607 -20.23 31.80 -7.45
C ARG A 607 -21.28 32.10 -8.52
N THR A 608 -21.88 31.07 -9.12
CA THR A 608 -22.97 31.23 -10.09
C THR A 608 -24.19 31.91 -9.46
N ALA A 609 -24.52 31.53 -8.22
CA ALA A 609 -25.61 32.15 -7.46
C ALA A 609 -25.25 33.52 -6.87
N ASN A 610 -23.95 33.75 -6.57
CA ASN A 610 -23.46 34.93 -5.88
C ASN A 610 -22.17 35.49 -6.53
N PRO A 611 -22.25 36.16 -7.68
CA PRO A 611 -21.07 36.55 -8.46
C PRO A 611 -20.07 37.43 -7.70
N GLN A 612 -20.53 38.38 -6.89
CA GLN A 612 -19.69 39.39 -6.23
C GLN A 612 -19.64 39.26 -4.70
N THR A 613 -20.23 38.20 -4.13
CA THR A 613 -20.28 38.01 -2.69
C THR A 613 -19.06 37.21 -2.21
N PRO A 614 -18.41 37.58 -1.09
CA PRO A 614 -17.37 36.76 -0.48
C PRO A 614 -17.97 35.44 0.03
N TYR A 615 -17.16 34.39 0.08
CA TYR A 615 -17.56 33.14 0.71
C TYR A 615 -17.81 33.37 2.21
N PRO A 616 -18.88 32.80 2.78
CA PRO A 616 -19.32 33.13 4.14
C PRO A 616 -18.48 32.45 5.24
N ASP A 617 -17.62 31.48 4.91
CA ASP A 617 -16.82 30.71 5.86
C ASP A 617 -15.32 30.78 5.51
N SER A 618 -14.51 31.36 6.42
CA SER A 618 -13.06 31.47 6.25
C SER A 618 -12.35 30.11 6.22
N ALA A 619 -12.89 29.09 6.89
CA ALA A 619 -12.33 27.73 6.83
C ALA A 619 -12.52 27.12 5.43
N PHE A 620 -13.68 27.37 4.80
CA PHE A 620 -13.92 26.97 3.41
C PHE A 620 -12.96 27.66 2.44
N VAL A 621 -12.69 28.96 2.63
CA VAL A 621 -11.69 29.71 1.86
C VAL A 621 -10.30 29.10 2.03
N GLN A 622 -9.90 28.75 3.25
CA GLN A 622 -8.61 28.11 3.51
C GLN A 622 -8.50 26.74 2.83
N ILE A 623 -9.57 25.93 2.85
CA ILE A 623 -9.62 24.65 2.12
C ILE A 623 -9.46 24.88 0.62
N MET A 624 -10.15 25.86 0.04
CA MET A 624 -10.00 26.20 -1.38
C MET A 624 -8.56 26.58 -1.74
N ILE A 625 -7.87 27.33 -0.87
CA ILE A 625 -6.46 27.67 -1.06
C ILE A 625 -5.57 26.42 -0.98
N ASN A 626 -5.74 25.60 0.07
CA ASN A 626 -4.95 24.38 0.30
C ASN A 626 -5.13 23.34 -0.81
N GLN A 627 -6.31 23.29 -1.41
CA GLN A 627 -6.68 22.40 -2.51
C GLN A 627 -6.38 22.99 -3.89
N GLY A 628 -5.86 24.23 -3.96
CA GLY A 628 -5.54 24.90 -5.22
C GLY A 628 -6.76 25.19 -6.11
N VAL A 629 -7.94 25.34 -5.51
CA VAL A 629 -9.22 25.61 -6.18
C VAL A 629 -9.49 27.12 -6.28
N MET A 630 -8.98 27.92 -5.34
CA MET A 630 -9.16 29.38 -5.31
C MET A 630 -8.62 30.04 -6.59
N THR A 631 -9.48 30.75 -7.32
CA THR A 631 -9.09 31.53 -8.51
C THR A 631 -8.56 32.91 -8.12
N PRO A 632 -7.73 33.56 -8.96
CA PRO A 632 -7.29 34.94 -8.72
C PRO A 632 -8.46 35.94 -8.60
N GLU A 633 -9.52 35.76 -9.38
CA GLU A 633 -10.73 36.59 -9.34
C GLU A 633 -11.49 36.42 -8.03
N ASP A 634 -11.70 35.18 -7.59
CA ASP A 634 -12.34 34.88 -6.30
C ASP A 634 -11.53 35.44 -5.13
N ALA A 635 -10.19 35.39 -5.22
CA ALA A 635 -9.30 35.90 -4.18
C ALA A 635 -9.45 37.41 -3.99
N VAL A 636 -9.63 38.19 -5.07
CA VAL A 636 -9.91 39.63 -4.99
C VAL A 636 -11.22 39.91 -4.25
N ILE A 637 -12.29 39.20 -4.62
CA ILE A 637 -13.62 39.35 -4.00
C ILE A 637 -13.55 39.05 -2.49
N GLN A 638 -12.85 37.98 -2.12
CA GLN A 638 -12.67 37.60 -0.73
C GLN A 638 -11.80 38.61 0.04
N LEU A 639 -10.72 39.08 -0.56
CA LEU A 639 -9.78 40.01 0.07
C LEU A 639 -10.42 41.34 0.45
N ASN A 640 -11.33 41.85 -0.38
CA ASN A 640 -12.07 43.09 -0.12
C ASN A 640 -12.94 43.03 1.14
N ASN A 641 -13.27 41.83 1.62
CA ASN A 641 -14.17 41.60 2.74
C ASN A 641 -13.50 40.94 3.95
N GLU A 642 -12.30 40.38 3.80
CA GLU A 642 -11.56 39.76 4.89
C GLU A 642 -11.06 40.84 5.87
N LYS A 643 -11.45 40.76 7.14
CA LYS A 643 -11.05 41.74 8.19
C LYS A 643 -10.23 41.10 9.30
N SER A 644 -10.31 39.79 9.50
CA SER A 644 -10.01 39.15 10.78
C SER A 644 -8.70 38.37 10.77
N TYR A 645 -8.34 37.72 9.66
CA TYR A 645 -7.20 36.79 9.62
C TYR A 645 -6.06 37.29 8.73
N TYR A 646 -4.99 37.82 9.36
CA TYR A 646 -3.84 38.38 8.63
C TYR A 646 -3.16 37.38 7.70
N SER A 647 -2.90 36.14 8.16
CA SER A 647 -2.27 35.11 7.32
C SER A 647 -3.10 34.76 6.08
N LEU A 648 -4.43 34.72 6.22
CA LEU A 648 -5.34 34.47 5.11
C LEU A 648 -5.33 35.64 4.12
N LYS A 649 -5.28 36.89 4.61
CA LYS A 649 -5.12 38.08 3.75
C LYS A 649 -3.85 38.02 2.90
N VAL A 650 -2.73 37.62 3.49
CA VAL A 650 -1.44 37.51 2.78
C VAL A 650 -1.53 36.45 1.67
N GLN A 651 -2.12 35.28 1.96
CA GLN A 651 -2.31 34.22 0.95
C GLN A 651 -3.26 34.64 -0.17
N LEU A 652 -4.38 35.28 0.16
CA LEU A 652 -5.34 35.81 -0.82
C LEU A 652 -4.71 36.89 -1.71
N CYS A 653 -3.94 37.81 -1.11
CA CYS A 653 -3.17 38.82 -1.84
C CYS A 653 -2.20 38.14 -2.83
N GLY A 654 -1.44 37.15 -2.39
CA GLY A 654 -0.53 36.38 -3.24
C GLY A 654 -1.21 35.68 -4.43
N ILE A 655 -2.43 35.18 -4.25
CA ILE A 655 -3.22 34.55 -5.33
C ILE A 655 -3.80 35.62 -6.27
N ALA A 656 -4.34 36.71 -5.73
CA ALA A 656 -4.88 37.82 -6.52
C ALA A 656 -3.83 38.50 -7.43
N LEU A 657 -2.57 38.55 -6.98
CA LEU A 657 -1.44 39.08 -7.75
C LEU A 657 -1.10 38.26 -9.01
N GLN A 658 -1.69 37.06 -9.18
CA GLN A 658 -1.52 36.25 -10.38
C GLN A 658 -2.37 36.74 -11.55
N LEU A 659 -3.33 37.64 -11.32
CA LEU A 659 -4.05 38.33 -12.40
C LEU A 659 -3.07 39.10 -13.29
N ASP A 660 -3.33 39.14 -14.59
CA ASP A 660 -2.53 39.93 -15.53
C ASP A 660 -2.48 41.40 -15.08
N ASN A 661 -3.64 41.95 -14.72
CA ASN A 661 -3.84 43.30 -14.20
C ASN A 661 -4.47 43.26 -12.79
N PRO A 662 -3.68 43.11 -11.71
CA PRO A 662 -4.21 43.09 -10.35
C PRO A 662 -4.75 44.48 -9.94
N PRO A 663 -5.86 44.56 -9.19
CA PRO A 663 -6.41 45.82 -8.69
C PRO A 663 -5.44 46.61 -7.80
N GLU A 664 -5.56 47.95 -7.81
CA GLU A 664 -4.63 48.84 -7.09
C GLU A 664 -4.59 48.56 -5.58
N ASN A 665 -5.72 48.25 -4.95
CA ASN A 665 -5.78 47.90 -3.53
C ASN A 665 -5.02 46.60 -3.19
N VAL A 666 -4.91 45.66 -4.14
CA VAL A 666 -4.09 44.45 -3.99
C VAL A 666 -2.60 44.81 -4.05
N ILE A 667 -2.22 45.71 -4.96
CA ILE A 667 -0.84 46.21 -5.11
C ILE A 667 -0.41 46.96 -3.84
N GLN A 668 -1.24 47.88 -3.36
CA GLN A 668 -0.99 48.63 -2.12
C GLN A 668 -0.84 47.70 -0.90
N LEU A 669 -1.65 46.63 -0.81
CA LEU A 669 -1.52 45.65 0.25
C LEU A 669 -0.21 44.85 0.16
N LYS A 670 0.19 44.45 -1.05
CA LYS A 670 1.49 43.79 -1.29
C LYS A 670 2.64 44.67 -0.80
N ASP A 671 2.65 45.95 -1.16
CA ASP A 671 3.73 46.87 -0.79
C ASP A 671 3.73 47.15 0.72
N LYS A 672 2.55 47.21 1.35
CA LYS A 672 2.43 47.27 2.81
C LYS A 672 3.01 46.04 3.50
N ILE A 673 2.67 44.83 3.04
CA ILE A 673 3.21 43.57 3.61
C ILE A 673 4.74 43.56 3.48
N LYS A 674 5.28 44.00 2.35
CA LYS A 674 6.73 44.12 2.13
C LYS A 674 7.40 45.08 3.12
N ALA A 675 6.81 46.26 3.31
CA ALA A 675 7.30 47.25 4.26
C ALA A 675 7.27 46.71 5.71
N ASP A 676 6.17 46.08 6.10
CA ASP A 676 5.99 45.48 7.44
C ASP A 676 7.00 44.33 7.71
N CYS A 677 7.42 43.62 6.66
CA CYS A 677 8.37 42.51 6.75
C CYS A 677 9.85 42.93 6.79
N GLN A 678 10.17 44.21 6.51
CA GLN A 678 11.54 44.74 6.51
C GLN A 678 12.53 43.87 5.73
N LEU A 679 12.31 43.73 4.41
CA LEU A 679 13.11 42.89 3.49
C LEU A 679 14.63 43.13 3.51
N ASP A 680 15.07 44.28 4.02
CA ASP A 680 16.48 44.69 4.12
C ASP A 680 17.14 44.30 5.46
N SER A 681 16.40 43.71 6.39
CA SER A 681 16.92 43.26 7.68
C SER A 681 17.60 41.89 7.55
N ASP A 682 18.81 41.77 8.10
CA ASP A 682 19.51 40.48 8.20
C ASP A 682 18.82 39.49 9.17
N ASP A 683 18.00 39.99 10.11
CA ASP A 683 17.33 39.23 11.17
C ASP A 683 15.82 39.00 10.89
N MET A 684 15.45 38.68 9.65
CA MET A 684 14.06 38.35 9.32
C MET A 684 13.57 37.11 10.09
N LYS A 685 12.44 37.25 10.80
CA LYS A 685 11.77 36.13 11.47
C LYS A 685 11.14 35.19 10.43
N PHE A 686 11.08 33.90 10.75
CA PHE A 686 10.45 32.88 9.90
C PHE A 686 9.06 33.28 9.38
N LYS A 687 8.23 33.90 10.23
CA LYS A 687 6.89 34.34 9.87
C LYS A 687 6.90 35.40 8.76
N GLN A 688 7.83 36.35 8.80
CA GLN A 688 7.99 37.37 7.77
C GLN A 688 8.45 36.74 6.45
N ILE A 689 9.38 35.78 6.52
CA ILE A 689 9.81 35.01 5.34
C ILE A 689 8.62 34.26 4.73
N GLN A 690 7.80 33.60 5.57
CA GLN A 690 6.61 32.89 5.12
C GLN A 690 5.58 33.81 4.45
N GLU A 691 5.40 35.02 4.98
CA GLU A 691 4.49 36.03 4.43
C GLU A 691 4.97 36.53 3.06
N ILE A 692 6.25 36.87 2.91
CA ILE A 692 6.82 37.29 1.63
C ILE A 692 6.80 36.16 0.59
N VAL A 693 7.15 34.93 0.98
CA VAL A 693 7.14 33.76 0.08
C VAL A 693 5.74 33.48 -0.47
N ALA A 694 4.69 33.86 0.26
CA ALA A 694 3.30 33.71 -0.19
C ALA A 694 2.89 34.74 -1.26
N LEU A 695 3.67 35.82 -1.46
CA LEU A 695 3.42 36.83 -2.48
C LEU A 695 3.91 36.40 -3.87
N PHE A 696 3.45 37.10 -4.91
CA PHE A 696 3.80 36.89 -6.31
C PHE A 696 4.24 38.21 -6.95
N ARG A 697 4.98 38.15 -8.06
CA ARG A 697 5.65 39.28 -8.74
C ARG A 697 6.65 40.00 -7.84
N LEU A 698 7.56 39.25 -7.21
CA LEU A 698 8.71 39.82 -6.52
C LEU A 698 9.75 40.32 -7.53
N THR A 699 10.46 41.39 -7.20
CA THR A 699 11.58 41.86 -8.02
C THR A 699 12.76 40.87 -7.93
N PRO A 700 13.70 40.89 -8.90
CA PRO A 700 14.89 40.03 -8.83
C PRO A 700 15.69 40.23 -7.53
N ASN A 701 15.88 41.48 -7.10
CA ASN A 701 16.60 41.81 -5.87
C ASN A 701 15.88 41.25 -4.63
N GLU A 702 14.56 41.47 -4.51
CA GLU A 702 13.75 40.91 -3.41
C GLU A 702 13.82 39.38 -3.37
N THR A 703 13.75 38.75 -4.54
CA THR A 703 13.85 37.30 -4.68
C THR A 703 15.19 36.79 -4.16
N ASP A 704 16.30 37.47 -4.50
CA ASP A 704 17.63 37.04 -4.09
C ASP A 704 17.89 37.25 -2.59
N LYS A 705 17.38 38.35 -2.02
CA LYS A 705 17.36 38.55 -0.55
C LYS A 705 16.65 37.41 0.17
N ILE A 706 15.44 37.04 -0.29
CA ILE A 706 14.69 35.93 0.30
C ILE A 706 15.37 34.58 0.10
N LYS A 707 16.00 34.32 -1.04
CA LYS A 707 16.81 33.10 -1.24
C LYS A 707 17.95 33.01 -0.22
N ASN A 708 18.66 34.12 0.02
CA ASN A 708 19.75 34.15 1.00
C ASN A 708 19.23 33.86 2.40
N GLN A 709 18.09 34.46 2.77
CA GLN A 709 17.44 34.17 4.05
C GLN A 709 17.00 32.70 4.17
N LEU A 710 16.41 32.12 3.11
CA LEU A 710 16.04 30.69 3.07
C LEU A 710 17.25 29.77 3.26
N LYS A 711 18.41 30.09 2.67
CA LYS A 711 19.66 29.35 2.87
C LYS A 711 20.13 29.42 4.31
N ASN A 712 20.05 30.60 4.94
CA ASN A 712 20.49 30.82 6.33
C ASN A 712 19.63 30.05 7.35
N ILE A 713 18.31 30.00 7.14
CA ILE A 713 17.39 29.31 8.06
C ILE A 713 17.25 27.81 7.75
N GLY A 714 17.71 27.37 6.58
CA GLY A 714 17.35 26.08 6.01
C GLY A 714 17.64 24.87 6.88
N SER A 715 18.81 24.83 7.52
CA SER A 715 19.21 23.75 8.44
C SER A 715 18.42 23.74 9.76
N LYS A 716 17.74 24.84 10.09
CA LYS A 716 16.98 25.04 11.34
C LYS A 716 15.48 24.81 11.17
N LEU A 717 15.00 24.62 9.94
CA LEU A 717 13.57 24.44 9.66
C LEU A 717 13.05 23.10 10.18
N THR A 718 11.92 23.15 10.88
CA THR A 718 11.12 21.94 11.15
C THR A 718 10.44 21.46 9.86
N GLN A 719 10.05 20.18 9.82
CA GLN A 719 9.32 19.60 8.68
C GLN A 719 8.02 20.36 8.36
N ARG A 720 7.33 20.82 9.41
CA ARG A 720 6.08 21.58 9.28
C ARG A 720 6.35 22.93 8.63
N GLN A 721 7.33 23.68 9.14
CA GLN A 721 7.72 24.98 8.60
C GLN A 721 8.17 24.88 7.14
N TYR A 722 8.98 23.88 6.80
CA TYR A 722 9.40 23.63 5.42
C TYR A 722 8.22 23.32 4.50
N PHE A 723 7.30 22.44 4.94
CA PHE A 723 6.09 22.13 4.16
C PHE A 723 5.24 23.38 3.92
N GLU A 724 5.02 24.20 4.96
CA GLU A 724 4.26 25.45 4.83
C GLU A 724 4.92 26.44 3.86
N LEU A 725 6.25 26.58 3.88
CA LEU A 725 6.99 27.40 2.92
C LEU A 725 6.78 26.91 1.47
N VAL A 726 6.94 25.60 1.22
CA VAL A 726 6.77 25.03 -0.14
C VAL A 726 5.35 25.23 -0.66
N GLN A 727 4.33 25.00 0.17
CA GLN A 727 2.94 25.14 -0.24
C GLN A 727 2.59 26.60 -0.55
N ASN A 728 3.05 27.54 0.29
CA ASN A 728 2.76 28.95 0.15
C ASN A 728 3.54 29.62 -0.99
N ALA A 729 4.75 29.13 -1.29
CA ALA A 729 5.60 29.69 -2.35
C ALA A 729 4.87 29.84 -3.68
N LYS A 730 4.85 31.06 -4.22
CA LYS A 730 4.28 31.36 -5.55
C LYS A 730 5.35 31.58 -6.61
N GLU A 731 6.50 32.12 -6.23
CA GLU A 731 7.61 32.40 -7.15
C GLU A 731 8.38 31.15 -7.57
N PRO A 732 8.50 30.83 -8.89
CA PRO A 732 9.23 29.65 -9.36
C PRO A 732 10.69 29.59 -8.93
N THR A 733 11.34 30.76 -8.78
CA THR A 733 12.74 30.90 -8.33
C THR A 733 12.91 30.48 -6.87
N LEU A 734 11.99 30.86 -5.99
CA LEU A 734 11.98 30.46 -4.59
C LEU A 734 11.64 28.98 -4.43
N ILE A 735 10.70 28.46 -5.25
CA ILE A 735 10.36 27.03 -5.28
C ILE A 735 11.59 26.18 -5.66
N LYS A 736 12.39 26.63 -6.63
CA LYS A 736 13.65 25.97 -6.99
C LYS A 736 14.66 25.95 -5.83
N GLU A 737 14.79 27.06 -5.10
CA GLU A 737 15.68 27.12 -3.93
C GLU A 737 15.21 26.15 -2.83
N LEU A 738 13.91 26.16 -2.50
CA LEU A 738 13.33 25.22 -1.54
C LEU A 738 13.53 23.76 -1.95
N ALA A 739 13.49 23.46 -3.25
CA ALA A 739 13.75 22.12 -3.77
C ALA A 739 15.21 21.67 -3.63
N ILE A 740 16.19 22.60 -3.61
CA ILE A 740 17.60 22.27 -3.33
C ILE A 740 17.75 21.80 -1.88
N MET A 741 17.04 22.46 -0.95
CA MET A 741 17.04 22.12 0.48
C MET A 741 16.29 20.82 0.81
N PHE A 742 15.50 20.30 -0.14
CA PHE A 742 14.60 19.17 0.07
C PHE A 742 15.32 17.91 0.57
N SER A 743 16.55 17.67 0.11
CA SER A 743 17.35 16.49 0.46
C SER A 743 17.61 16.32 1.97
N GLN A 744 17.74 17.44 2.69
CA GLN A 744 18.08 17.47 4.11
C GLN A 744 16.87 17.22 5.02
N ILE A 745 15.67 17.61 4.56
CA ILE A 745 14.44 17.62 5.36
C ILE A 745 13.48 16.51 4.91
N GLY A 746 13.48 16.19 3.61
CA GLY A 746 12.49 15.37 2.92
C GLY A 746 12.36 13.94 3.43
N THR A 747 13.44 13.34 3.94
CA THR A 747 13.43 11.97 4.48
C THR A 747 12.57 11.80 5.73
N LYS A 748 12.26 12.90 6.43
CA LYS A 748 11.44 12.89 7.63
C LYS A 748 9.98 13.32 7.37
N ILE A 749 9.65 13.76 6.15
CA ILE A 749 8.31 14.22 5.78
C ILE A 749 7.43 13.00 5.45
N GLY A 750 6.26 12.89 6.09
CA GLY A 750 5.31 11.81 5.79
C GLY A 750 4.83 11.82 4.33
N LEU A 751 4.53 10.62 3.79
CA LEU A 751 4.24 10.38 2.37
C LEU A 751 3.22 11.34 1.74
N ILE A 752 2.15 11.70 2.45
CA ILE A 752 1.10 12.58 1.91
C ILE A 752 1.59 14.02 1.70
N LYS A 753 2.32 14.56 2.68
CA LYS A 753 2.94 15.90 2.57
C LYS A 753 4.01 15.88 1.48
N LEU A 754 4.75 14.77 1.39
CA LEU A 754 5.74 14.55 0.36
C LEU A 754 5.12 14.57 -1.04
N ILE A 755 4.04 13.84 -1.29
CA ILE A 755 3.29 13.86 -2.55
C ILE A 755 2.93 15.30 -2.95
N LYS A 756 2.34 16.10 -2.05
CA LYS A 756 1.98 17.50 -2.32
C LYS A 756 3.19 18.39 -2.64
N ILE A 757 4.34 18.15 -2.00
CA ILE A 757 5.60 18.85 -2.30
C ILE A 757 6.08 18.48 -3.72
N VAL A 758 6.10 17.20 -4.06
CA VAL A 758 6.56 16.73 -5.37
C VAL A 758 5.67 17.26 -6.49
N GLU A 759 4.34 17.24 -6.32
CA GLU A 759 3.41 17.82 -7.29
C GLU A 759 3.65 19.32 -7.49
N LYS A 760 3.89 20.06 -6.40
CA LYS A 760 4.23 21.49 -6.46
C LYS A 760 5.52 21.72 -7.25
N PHE A 761 6.54 20.90 -7.04
CA PHE A 761 7.82 20.97 -7.77
C PHE A 761 7.65 20.63 -9.25
N GLN A 762 6.86 19.60 -9.57
CA GLN A 762 6.56 19.22 -10.96
C GLN A 762 5.80 20.33 -11.70
N LYS A 763 4.78 20.93 -11.07
CA LYS A 763 4.02 22.06 -11.63
C LYS A 763 4.94 23.26 -11.98
N ASN A 764 6.08 23.39 -11.30
CA ASN A 764 7.06 24.44 -11.52
C ASN A 764 8.32 23.97 -12.29
N ASN A 765 8.24 22.83 -12.98
CA ASN A 765 9.31 22.25 -13.79
C ASN A 765 10.64 22.06 -13.03
N VAL A 766 10.56 21.69 -11.75
CA VAL A 766 11.74 21.38 -10.93
C VAL A 766 12.00 19.88 -11.00
N ALA A 767 12.99 19.50 -11.79
CA ALA A 767 13.38 18.10 -11.99
C ALA A 767 14.65 17.79 -11.19
N ASN A 768 14.51 17.06 -10.08
CA ASN A 768 15.64 16.60 -9.26
C ASN A 768 15.44 15.13 -8.87
N GLN A 769 16.37 14.27 -9.28
CA GLN A 769 16.34 12.82 -9.03
C GLN A 769 16.23 12.48 -7.54
N MET A 770 16.89 13.26 -6.67
CA MET A 770 16.91 12.99 -5.24
C MET A 770 15.52 13.11 -4.61
N ILE A 771 14.68 14.03 -5.12
CA ILE A 771 13.31 14.22 -4.66
C ILE A 771 12.49 12.96 -4.94
N TYR A 772 12.62 12.42 -6.15
CA TYR A 772 11.92 11.21 -6.55
C TYR A 772 12.45 9.96 -5.84
N ASN A 773 13.75 9.88 -5.58
CA ASN A 773 14.33 8.79 -4.79
C ASN A 773 13.74 8.77 -3.37
N ILE A 774 13.59 9.93 -2.72
CA ILE A 774 12.96 10.04 -1.40
C ILE A 774 11.48 9.65 -1.46
N LEU A 775 10.75 10.07 -2.51
CA LEU A 775 9.36 9.65 -2.73
C LEU A 775 9.23 8.13 -2.87
N LEU A 776 10.06 7.50 -3.70
CA LEU A 776 10.05 6.05 -3.91
C LEU A 776 10.46 5.29 -2.64
N GLU A 777 11.40 5.81 -1.87
CA GLU A 777 11.81 5.23 -0.59
C GLU A 777 10.66 5.27 0.43
N GLN A 778 10.03 6.42 0.63
CA GLN A 778 8.88 6.57 1.54
C GLN A 778 7.67 5.76 1.07
N TYR A 779 7.41 5.73 -0.23
CA TYR A 779 6.34 4.93 -0.79
C TYR A 779 6.62 3.43 -0.61
N GLY A 780 7.86 2.98 -0.83
CA GLY A 780 8.27 1.61 -0.57
C GLY A 780 7.99 1.21 0.88
N LEU A 781 8.47 1.99 1.86
CA LEU A 781 8.25 1.74 3.29
C LEU A 781 6.76 1.65 3.67
N GLN A 782 5.90 2.40 2.98
CA GLN A 782 4.47 2.48 3.27
C GLN A 782 3.60 1.71 2.27
N PHE A 783 4.17 0.97 1.32
CA PHE A 783 3.50 0.49 0.12
C PHE A 783 2.20 -0.26 0.44
N ASN A 784 2.22 -1.10 1.49
CA ASN A 784 1.06 -1.88 1.89
C ASN A 784 -0.02 -1.07 2.61
N ASN A 785 0.37 -0.01 3.31
CA ASN A 785 -0.52 0.88 4.06
C ASN A 785 -1.02 2.07 3.24
N THR A 786 -0.40 2.37 2.08
CA THR A 786 -0.85 3.45 1.19
C THR A 786 -2.27 3.18 0.67
N PHE A 787 -3.09 4.22 0.55
CA PHE A 787 -4.43 4.10 0.00
C PHE A 787 -4.40 3.99 -1.53
N ASN A 788 -5.44 3.37 -2.09
CA ASN A 788 -5.58 3.08 -3.51
C ASN A 788 -5.44 4.32 -4.41
N GLU A 789 -6.14 5.40 -4.07
CA GLU A 789 -6.05 6.67 -4.80
C GLU A 789 -4.63 7.27 -4.73
N LEU A 790 -3.99 7.24 -3.56
CA LEU A 790 -2.61 7.72 -3.40
C LEU A 790 -1.63 6.88 -4.25
N ARG A 791 -1.85 5.56 -4.40
CA ARG A 791 -1.02 4.73 -5.29
C ARG A 791 -1.11 5.23 -6.73
N VAL A 792 -2.32 5.47 -7.22
CA VAL A 792 -2.55 5.99 -8.59
C VAL A 792 -1.90 7.38 -8.73
N GLN A 793 -2.08 8.26 -7.74
CA GLN A 793 -1.46 9.59 -7.74
C GLN A 793 0.08 9.51 -7.83
N ILE A 794 0.70 8.56 -7.12
CA ILE A 794 2.15 8.31 -7.22
C ILE A 794 2.53 7.84 -8.63
N LEU A 795 1.76 6.94 -9.26
CA LEU A 795 2.01 6.53 -10.64
C LEU A 795 1.93 7.73 -11.61
N THR A 796 0.97 8.62 -11.42
CA THR A 796 0.84 9.87 -12.21
C THR A 796 2.02 10.81 -11.98
N ILE A 797 2.50 10.94 -10.73
CA ILE A 797 3.71 11.70 -10.41
C ILE A 797 4.92 11.11 -11.14
N LEU A 798 5.10 9.79 -11.12
CA LEU A 798 6.19 9.15 -11.85
C LEU A 798 6.09 9.39 -13.36
N ALA A 799 4.90 9.30 -13.93
CA ALA A 799 4.66 9.59 -15.35
C ALA A 799 5.01 11.04 -15.72
N ASN A 800 4.55 12.02 -14.94
CA ASN A 800 4.87 13.44 -15.11
C ASN A 800 6.38 13.72 -14.96
N GLY A 801 7.03 13.00 -14.05
CA GLY A 801 8.48 13.04 -13.84
C GLY A 801 9.28 12.29 -14.89
N LYS A 802 8.62 11.57 -15.81
CA LYS A 802 9.22 10.66 -16.79
C LYS A 802 10.08 9.55 -16.17
N LEU A 803 9.70 9.07 -14.99
CA LEU A 803 10.43 8.04 -14.26
C LEU A 803 9.81 6.67 -14.53
N LYS A 804 10.42 5.93 -15.46
CA LYS A 804 10.04 4.54 -15.73
C LYS A 804 10.48 3.65 -14.57
N GLN A 805 9.53 3.14 -13.79
CA GLN A 805 9.74 2.24 -12.64
C GLN A 805 8.83 1.02 -12.77
N VAL A 806 9.25 0.07 -13.60
CA VAL A 806 8.42 -1.08 -14.02
C VAL A 806 7.94 -1.90 -12.82
N ASP A 807 8.81 -2.13 -11.84
CA ASP A 807 8.53 -2.88 -10.62
C ASP A 807 7.42 -2.25 -9.77
N VAL A 808 7.43 -0.92 -9.64
CA VAL A 808 6.42 -0.16 -8.91
C VAL A 808 5.06 -0.27 -9.59
N PHE A 809 5.03 -0.13 -10.92
CA PHE A 809 3.81 -0.30 -11.71
C PHE A 809 3.28 -1.73 -11.61
N GLN A 810 4.12 -2.74 -11.80
CA GLN A 810 3.75 -4.15 -11.68
C GLN A 810 3.15 -4.47 -10.31
N LYS A 811 3.85 -4.16 -9.21
CA LYS A 811 3.37 -4.42 -7.84
C LYS A 811 2.07 -3.69 -7.55
N THR A 812 1.94 -2.44 -8.03
CA THR A 812 0.70 -1.68 -7.86
C THR A 812 -0.44 -2.38 -8.59
N LEU A 813 -0.27 -2.71 -9.87
CA LEU A 813 -1.27 -3.38 -10.71
C LEU A 813 -1.64 -4.78 -10.21
N GLU A 814 -0.70 -5.57 -9.69
CA GLU A 814 -0.97 -6.85 -9.03
C GLU A 814 -1.91 -6.70 -7.82
N LYS A 815 -1.76 -5.59 -7.08
CA LYS A 815 -2.66 -5.27 -5.96
C LYS A 815 -4.02 -4.78 -6.47
N LEU A 816 -4.06 -3.98 -7.54
CA LEU A 816 -5.33 -3.49 -8.11
C LEU A 816 -6.13 -4.61 -8.78
N SER A 817 -5.47 -5.57 -9.44
CA SER A 817 -6.09 -6.66 -10.19
C SER A 817 -6.83 -7.68 -9.31
N LYS A 818 -6.51 -7.72 -8.01
CA LYS A 818 -7.26 -8.50 -7.00
C LYS A 818 -8.65 -7.94 -6.74
N SER A 819 -8.87 -6.64 -6.99
CA SER A 819 -10.16 -5.98 -6.75
C SER A 819 -10.44 -4.89 -7.79
N PRO A 820 -10.54 -5.25 -9.09
CA PRO A 820 -10.53 -4.31 -10.22
C PRO A 820 -11.69 -3.31 -10.16
N GLN A 821 -12.84 -3.73 -9.65
CA GLN A 821 -14.07 -2.92 -9.48
C GLN A 821 -13.76 -1.55 -8.86
N PHE A 822 -12.94 -1.54 -7.79
CA PHE A 822 -12.64 -0.35 -6.99
C PHE A 822 -11.75 0.69 -7.70
N TYR A 823 -11.15 0.33 -8.83
CA TYR A 823 -10.20 1.18 -9.56
C TYR A 823 -10.73 1.63 -10.92
N LYS A 824 -11.99 1.30 -11.22
CA LYS A 824 -12.63 1.65 -12.48
C LYS A 824 -12.52 3.14 -12.81
N ALA A 825 -12.70 4.01 -11.81
CA ALA A 825 -12.60 5.47 -11.99
C ALA A 825 -11.17 5.95 -12.34
N TYR A 826 -10.15 5.17 -11.98
CA TYR A 826 -8.73 5.51 -12.14
C TYR A 826 -8.06 4.79 -13.32
N TYR A 827 -8.76 3.86 -13.96
CA TYR A 827 -8.19 3.01 -15.00
C TYR A 827 -7.63 3.82 -16.18
N ALA A 828 -8.32 4.89 -16.58
CA ALA A 828 -7.85 5.81 -17.61
C ALA A 828 -6.55 6.55 -17.22
N ASP A 829 -6.36 6.88 -15.94
CA ASP A 829 -5.15 7.56 -15.44
C ASP A 829 -3.96 6.58 -15.34
N ILE A 830 -4.24 5.33 -14.99
CA ILE A 830 -3.25 4.24 -14.99
C ILE A 830 -2.75 3.97 -16.41
N LEU A 831 -3.68 3.79 -17.36
CA LEU A 831 -3.33 3.60 -18.77
C LEU A 831 -2.54 4.80 -19.31
N GLU A 832 -2.95 6.02 -18.97
CA GLU A 832 -2.20 7.23 -19.36
C GLU A 832 -0.75 7.19 -18.86
N SER A 833 -0.56 6.81 -17.60
CA SER A 833 0.77 6.75 -16.99
C SER A 833 1.66 5.70 -17.65
N LEU A 834 1.10 4.53 -17.97
CA LEU A 834 1.78 3.45 -18.71
C LEU A 834 2.15 3.89 -20.13
N ILE A 835 1.20 4.48 -20.86
CA ILE A 835 1.41 5.01 -22.22
C ILE A 835 2.48 6.10 -22.19
N GLN A 836 2.42 7.06 -21.26
CA GLN A 836 3.39 8.15 -21.19
C GLN A 836 4.82 7.64 -20.97
N LEU A 837 5.01 6.66 -20.09
CA LEU A 837 6.31 6.11 -19.74
C LEU A 837 6.83 5.03 -20.71
N GLY A 838 5.99 4.51 -21.60
CA GLY A 838 6.40 3.43 -22.51
C GLY A 838 6.63 2.10 -21.77
N ILE A 839 5.77 1.78 -20.81
CA ILE A 839 5.80 0.53 -20.05
C ILE A 839 4.96 -0.50 -20.83
N ILE A 840 5.60 -1.53 -21.36
CA ILE A 840 4.97 -2.53 -22.26
C ILE A 840 5.38 -3.98 -21.89
N GLU A 841 5.92 -4.16 -20.69
CA GLU A 841 6.43 -5.45 -20.22
C GLU A 841 5.28 -6.49 -20.17
N PRO A 842 5.49 -7.74 -20.63
CA PRO A 842 4.41 -8.72 -20.84
C PRO A 842 3.52 -8.97 -19.62
N ASP A 843 4.11 -9.01 -18.41
CA ASP A 843 3.38 -9.19 -17.16
C ASP A 843 2.39 -8.04 -16.89
N ILE A 844 2.80 -6.81 -17.21
CA ILE A 844 1.96 -5.62 -17.05
C ILE A 844 0.83 -5.63 -18.08
N VAL A 845 1.13 -5.98 -19.33
CA VAL A 845 0.10 -6.15 -20.38
C VAL A 845 -0.96 -7.17 -19.96
N ASN A 846 -0.53 -8.33 -19.43
CA ASN A 846 -1.42 -9.37 -18.93
C ASN A 846 -2.29 -8.90 -17.75
N LEU A 847 -1.72 -8.14 -16.82
CA LEU A 847 -2.46 -7.54 -15.71
C LEU A 847 -3.52 -6.54 -16.20
N ILE A 848 -3.16 -5.68 -17.16
CA ILE A 848 -4.08 -4.72 -17.77
C ILE A 848 -5.22 -5.43 -18.50
N LYS A 849 -4.92 -6.48 -19.28
CA LYS A 849 -5.93 -7.32 -19.94
C LYS A 849 -6.90 -7.94 -18.94
N THR A 850 -6.37 -8.56 -17.88
CA THR A 850 -7.18 -9.17 -16.80
C THR A 850 -8.08 -8.13 -16.11
N MET A 851 -7.59 -6.90 -15.92
CA MET A 851 -8.37 -5.81 -15.34
C MET A 851 -9.47 -5.33 -16.29
N ALA A 852 -9.17 -5.20 -17.59
CA ALA A 852 -10.14 -4.78 -18.62
C ALA A 852 -11.31 -5.76 -18.74
N GLU A 853 -11.03 -7.06 -18.79
CA GLU A 853 -12.05 -8.11 -18.94
C GLU A 853 -13.05 -8.18 -17.77
N ARG A 854 -12.66 -7.66 -16.61
CA ARG A 854 -13.47 -7.69 -15.38
C ARG A 854 -14.25 -6.39 -15.13
N GLN A 855 -14.18 -5.43 -16.04
CA GLN A 855 -14.77 -4.09 -15.85
C GLN A 855 -15.58 -3.64 -17.07
N ASN A 856 -16.72 -2.98 -16.81
CA ASN A 856 -17.39 -2.20 -17.84
C ASN A 856 -16.66 -0.86 -18.01
N LEU A 857 -15.80 -0.74 -19.02
CA LEU A 857 -14.98 0.45 -19.26
C LEU A 857 -15.77 1.60 -19.90
N SER A 858 -15.39 2.85 -19.60
CA SER A 858 -15.94 4.04 -20.29
C SER A 858 -15.29 4.21 -21.67
N ASN A 859 -15.94 4.93 -22.61
CA ASN A 859 -15.37 5.19 -23.94
C ASN A 859 -13.96 5.81 -23.89
N GLN A 860 -13.71 6.71 -22.93
CA GLN A 860 -12.37 7.28 -22.73
C GLN A 860 -11.34 6.21 -22.29
N SER A 861 -11.74 5.29 -21.40
CA SER A 861 -10.87 4.20 -20.94
C SER A 861 -10.62 3.18 -22.06
N ILE A 862 -11.64 2.91 -22.87
CA ILE A 862 -11.57 2.05 -24.06
C ILE A 862 -10.58 2.62 -25.08
N LEU A 863 -10.69 3.92 -25.40
CA LEU A 863 -9.77 4.60 -26.32
C LEU A 863 -8.31 4.49 -25.82
N LYS A 864 -8.08 4.78 -24.53
CA LYS A 864 -6.74 4.64 -23.94
C LYS A 864 -6.24 3.19 -23.92
N LEU A 865 -7.13 2.22 -23.74
CA LEU A 865 -6.77 0.81 -23.79
C LEU A 865 -6.33 0.41 -25.21
N ILE A 866 -7.04 0.88 -26.24
CA ILE A 866 -6.65 0.70 -27.65
C ILE A 866 -5.27 1.34 -27.88
N HIS A 867 -5.06 2.58 -27.44
CA HIS A 867 -3.76 3.26 -27.54
C HIS A 867 -2.63 2.46 -26.88
N TYR A 868 -2.89 1.90 -25.69
CA TYR A 868 -1.94 1.08 -24.97
C TYR A 868 -1.65 -0.25 -25.69
N TYR A 869 -2.66 -0.89 -26.26
CA TYR A 869 -2.50 -2.16 -27.00
C TYR A 869 -1.72 -1.95 -28.30
N ILE A 870 -1.95 -0.83 -28.98
CA ILE A 870 -1.15 -0.43 -30.15
C ILE A 870 0.28 -0.14 -29.73
N LEU A 871 0.51 0.54 -28.62
CA LEU A 871 1.86 0.75 -28.09
C LEU A 871 2.56 -0.58 -27.73
N ALA A 872 1.83 -1.55 -27.18
CA ALA A 872 2.33 -2.84 -26.70
C ALA A 872 2.24 -3.99 -27.73
N ASP A 873 2.07 -3.67 -29.02
CA ASP A 873 2.08 -4.67 -30.11
C ASP A 873 1.08 -5.83 -29.92
N GLN A 874 -0.11 -5.54 -29.37
CA GLN A 874 -1.13 -6.58 -29.20
C GLN A 874 -1.77 -6.98 -30.54
N PRO A 875 -2.20 -8.25 -30.69
CA PRO A 875 -2.86 -8.73 -31.91
C PRO A 875 -4.11 -7.91 -32.27
N LEU A 876 -4.40 -7.80 -33.57
CA LEU A 876 -5.55 -7.04 -34.07
C LEU A 876 -6.87 -7.55 -33.47
N GLU A 877 -7.00 -8.86 -33.25
CA GLU A 877 -8.21 -9.48 -32.71
C GLU A 877 -8.55 -8.92 -31.31
N GLU A 878 -7.54 -8.67 -30.48
CA GLU A 878 -7.71 -8.10 -29.14
C GLU A 878 -8.09 -6.62 -29.22
N ILE A 879 -7.49 -5.87 -30.15
CA ILE A 879 -7.82 -4.46 -30.40
C ILE A 879 -9.26 -4.33 -30.91
N GLU A 880 -9.66 -5.17 -31.86
CA GLU A 880 -11.01 -5.20 -32.44
C GLU A 880 -12.08 -5.58 -31.44
N LYS A 881 -11.82 -6.57 -30.58
CA LYS A 881 -12.73 -6.96 -29.48
C LYS A 881 -13.08 -5.76 -28.59
N ILE A 882 -12.11 -4.88 -28.34
CA ILE A 882 -12.29 -3.67 -27.52
C ILE A 882 -12.97 -2.56 -28.32
N ALA A 883 -12.50 -2.30 -29.54
CA ALA A 883 -13.07 -1.31 -30.46
C ALA A 883 -14.57 -1.59 -30.73
N ASN A 884 -14.97 -2.85 -30.70
CA ASN A 884 -16.35 -3.25 -30.93
C ASN A 884 -17.34 -2.69 -29.90
N ASN A 885 -16.88 -2.44 -28.67
CA ASN A 885 -17.69 -1.94 -27.56
C ASN A 885 -17.70 -0.41 -27.46
N MET A 886 -17.07 0.30 -28.40
CA MET A 886 -16.98 1.76 -28.37
C MET A 886 -18.06 2.41 -29.25
N GLU A 887 -18.82 3.33 -28.66
CA GLU A 887 -19.73 4.22 -29.37
C GLU A 887 -19.00 5.50 -29.85
N THR A 888 -19.60 6.23 -30.80
CA THR A 888 -19.04 7.48 -31.32
C THR A 888 -18.80 8.49 -30.20
N PHE A 889 -17.56 9.00 -30.12
CA PHE A 889 -17.10 9.87 -29.03
C PHE A 889 -16.26 11.02 -29.60
N LYS A 890 -16.27 12.19 -28.94
CA LYS A 890 -15.40 13.33 -29.29
C LYS A 890 -14.31 13.47 -28.22
N ALA A 891 -13.04 13.35 -28.61
CA ALA A 891 -11.89 13.53 -27.72
C ALA A 891 -11.17 14.87 -28.00
N LYS A 892 -10.48 15.42 -26.99
CA LYS A 892 -9.69 16.67 -27.10
C LYS A 892 -8.17 16.46 -27.27
N GLU A 893 -7.67 15.22 -27.25
CA GLU A 893 -6.23 14.93 -27.27
C GLU A 893 -5.69 14.76 -28.72
N THR A 894 -5.31 15.86 -29.39
CA THR A 894 -5.08 15.84 -30.85
C THR A 894 -3.80 15.13 -31.33
N TYR A 895 -2.65 15.35 -30.70
CA TYR A 895 -1.36 14.89 -31.28
C TYR A 895 -1.14 13.36 -31.21
N ARG A 896 -1.37 12.73 -30.06
CA ARG A 896 -1.17 11.28 -29.89
C ARG A 896 -2.15 10.47 -30.73
N ILE A 897 -3.40 10.96 -30.85
CA ILE A 897 -4.44 10.37 -31.68
C ILE A 897 -3.98 10.31 -33.15
N ASN A 898 -3.33 11.36 -33.65
CA ASN A 898 -2.81 11.40 -35.02
C ASN A 898 -1.74 10.33 -35.28
N THR A 899 -0.73 10.20 -34.41
CA THR A 899 0.31 9.17 -34.58
C THR A 899 -0.29 7.76 -34.54
N ILE A 900 -1.21 7.51 -33.61
CA ILE A 900 -1.87 6.21 -33.47
C ILE A 900 -2.76 5.90 -34.69
N TYR A 901 -3.50 6.89 -35.19
CA TYR A 901 -4.27 6.74 -36.41
C TYR A 901 -3.39 6.41 -37.61
N GLU A 902 -2.27 7.11 -37.80
CA GLU A 902 -1.38 6.85 -38.92
C GLU A 902 -0.73 5.44 -38.84
N ILE A 903 -0.50 4.92 -37.64
CA ILE A 903 -0.09 3.53 -37.40
C ILE A 903 -1.24 2.56 -37.77
N LEU A 904 -2.44 2.79 -37.23
CA LEU A 904 -3.61 1.96 -37.48
C LEU A 904 -4.00 1.91 -38.96
N LYS A 905 -3.99 3.06 -39.64
CA LYS A 905 -4.31 3.17 -41.07
C LYS A 905 -3.35 2.36 -41.94
N ARG A 906 -2.08 2.26 -41.56
CA ARG A 906 -1.06 1.50 -42.31
C ARG A 906 -1.05 0.02 -41.97
N MET A 907 -1.21 -0.34 -40.70
CA MET A 907 -1.22 -1.73 -40.28
C MET A 907 -2.56 -2.41 -40.58
N TYR A 908 -3.67 -1.70 -40.38
CA TYR A 908 -5.03 -2.23 -40.34
C TYR A 908 -6.07 -1.24 -40.94
N PRO A 909 -5.99 -0.89 -42.23
CA PRO A 909 -6.80 0.17 -42.84
C PRO A 909 -8.32 -0.04 -42.68
N ASP A 910 -8.80 -1.28 -42.78
CA ASP A 910 -10.23 -1.60 -42.75
C ASP A 910 -10.79 -1.85 -41.34
N SER A 911 -9.93 -1.78 -40.32
CA SER A 911 -10.27 -2.09 -38.94
C SER A 911 -11.29 -1.09 -38.36
N LYS A 912 -12.18 -1.57 -37.48
CA LYS A 912 -13.10 -0.71 -36.74
C LYS A 912 -12.34 0.27 -35.85
N ALA A 913 -11.19 -0.16 -35.32
CA ALA A 913 -10.29 0.72 -34.58
C ALA A 913 -9.85 1.93 -35.42
N THR A 914 -9.44 1.73 -36.68
CA THR A 914 -9.08 2.82 -37.61
C THR A 914 -10.26 3.76 -37.84
N LYS A 915 -11.45 3.21 -38.14
CA LYS A 915 -12.68 3.99 -38.37
C LYS A 915 -13.12 4.82 -37.16
N ILE A 916 -12.88 4.33 -35.94
CA ILE A 916 -13.16 5.06 -34.70
C ILE A 916 -12.22 6.25 -34.52
N HIS A 917 -10.96 6.13 -34.94
CA HIS A 917 -9.96 7.20 -34.79
C HIS A 917 -10.04 8.25 -35.89
N GLU A 918 -10.54 7.90 -37.08
CA GLU A 918 -10.72 8.81 -38.22
C GLU A 918 -11.47 10.12 -37.88
N PRO A 919 -12.66 10.11 -37.22
CA PRO A 919 -13.37 11.34 -36.86
C PRO A 919 -12.75 12.10 -35.67
N LEU A 920 -11.76 11.53 -34.98
CA LEU A 920 -11.08 12.18 -33.84
C LEU A 920 -9.95 13.12 -34.29
N ILE A 921 -9.62 13.09 -35.57
CA ILE A 921 -8.58 13.92 -36.18
C ILE A 921 -9.22 15.22 -36.64
N ASN A 922 -8.78 16.35 -36.10
CA ASN A 922 -9.10 17.64 -36.71
C ASN A 922 -8.24 17.80 -37.97
N GLU A 923 -8.79 18.40 -39.04
CA GLU A 923 -8.09 18.75 -40.29
C GLU A 923 -6.91 19.74 -40.10
N GLU A 924 -6.51 20.05 -38.87
CA GLU A 924 -5.29 20.78 -38.59
C GLU A 924 -4.09 19.92 -39.02
N LYS A 925 -3.42 20.36 -40.09
CA LYS A 925 -2.09 19.88 -40.51
C LYS A 925 -1.26 19.60 -39.26
N ILE A 926 -0.51 18.50 -39.27
CA ILE A 926 0.54 18.18 -38.29
C ILE A 926 1.46 19.42 -38.16
N GLN A 927 1.08 20.39 -37.32
CA GLN A 927 1.92 21.53 -36.97
C GLN A 927 2.88 20.96 -35.95
N SER A 928 3.96 20.42 -36.50
CA SER A 928 5.15 20.08 -35.76
C SER A 928 5.49 21.24 -34.82
N THR A 929 5.84 20.90 -33.59
CA THR A 929 6.57 21.72 -32.63
C THR A 929 7.99 22.07 -33.14
N SER A 930 8.11 22.35 -34.45
CA SER A 930 9.30 22.34 -35.30
C SER A 930 10.35 23.37 -34.94
N ASN A 931 10.01 24.43 -34.24
CA ASN A 931 11.00 25.48 -33.93
C ASN A 931 12.08 25.04 -32.94
N ARG A 932 11.89 23.95 -32.15
CA ARG A 932 12.94 23.40 -31.25
C ARG A 932 13.67 22.16 -31.79
N SER A 933 13.05 21.33 -32.64
CA SER A 933 13.70 20.13 -33.21
C SER A 933 14.63 20.45 -34.38
N GLN A 934 14.42 21.58 -35.06
CA GLN A 934 15.19 21.93 -36.25
C GLN A 934 16.70 22.02 -35.98
N HIS A 935 17.12 22.58 -34.84
CA HIS A 935 18.54 22.67 -34.47
C HIS A 935 19.19 21.31 -34.20
N THR A 936 18.50 20.41 -33.48
CA THR A 936 19.05 19.08 -33.17
C THR A 936 19.18 18.23 -34.43
N SER A 937 18.21 18.33 -35.34
CA SER A 937 18.25 17.66 -36.64
C SER A 937 19.31 18.26 -37.56
N GLU A 938 19.44 19.60 -37.61
CA GLU A 938 20.47 20.31 -38.38
C GLU A 938 21.89 19.95 -37.89
N TYR A 939 22.09 19.83 -36.57
CA TYR A 939 23.36 19.41 -35.99
C TYR A 939 23.76 18.00 -36.46
N VAL A 940 22.83 17.04 -36.39
CA VAL A 940 23.07 15.66 -36.83
C VAL A 940 23.27 15.60 -38.35
N GLN A 941 22.47 16.33 -39.13
CA GLN A 941 22.61 16.40 -40.59
C GLN A 941 23.98 16.94 -40.99
N THR A 942 24.44 18.02 -40.37
CA THR A 942 25.74 18.65 -40.69
C THR A 942 26.89 17.72 -40.34
N LEU A 943 26.79 16.96 -39.24
CA LEU A 943 27.77 15.94 -38.89
C LEU A 943 27.81 14.80 -39.91
N LEU A 944 26.64 14.32 -40.35
CA LEU A 944 26.53 13.28 -41.39
C LEU A 944 27.13 13.74 -42.72
N GLN A 945 26.87 14.98 -43.12
CA GLN A 945 27.44 15.58 -44.33
C GLN A 945 28.97 15.66 -44.27
N ALA A 946 29.54 16.02 -43.12
CA ALA A 946 30.99 16.10 -42.93
C ALA A 946 31.68 14.75 -43.18
N VAL A 947 30.99 13.64 -42.93
CA VAL A 947 31.50 12.27 -43.14
C VAL A 947 30.95 11.60 -44.39
N GLY A 948 30.45 12.40 -45.34
CA GLY A 948 30.03 11.92 -46.66
C GLY A 948 28.66 11.24 -46.72
N VAL A 949 27.85 11.31 -45.66
CA VAL A 949 26.49 10.76 -45.63
C VAL A 949 25.47 11.84 -45.97
N GLN A 950 24.73 11.66 -47.07
CA GLN A 950 23.64 12.56 -47.46
C GLN A 950 22.37 12.25 -46.66
N ALA A 951 21.90 13.22 -45.89
CA ALA A 951 20.63 13.16 -45.15
C ALA A 951 19.72 14.33 -45.55
N GLU A 952 18.44 14.05 -45.77
CA GLU A 952 17.40 15.03 -46.08
C GLU A 952 16.59 15.35 -44.82
N MET A 953 16.46 16.64 -44.50
CA MET A 953 15.63 17.10 -43.38
C MET A 953 14.17 17.25 -43.79
N ASN A 954 13.26 16.93 -42.87
CA ASN A 954 11.81 17.12 -43.05
C ASN A 954 11.23 16.42 -44.28
N TYR A 955 11.81 15.27 -44.66
CA TYR A 955 11.36 14.48 -45.80
C TYR A 955 9.93 13.96 -45.58
N GLN A 956 9.10 13.95 -46.62
CA GLN A 956 7.72 13.47 -46.52
C GLN A 956 7.56 12.09 -47.17
N ILE A 957 7.08 11.12 -46.40
CA ILE A 957 6.63 9.81 -46.90
C ILE A 957 5.15 9.69 -46.59
N ASP A 958 4.32 9.52 -47.63
CA ASP A 958 2.86 9.39 -47.49
C ASP A 958 2.21 10.50 -46.63
N LYS A 959 2.64 11.74 -46.84
CA LYS A 959 2.20 12.95 -46.10
C LYS A 959 2.62 12.99 -44.61
N VAL A 960 3.43 12.04 -44.14
CA VAL A 960 4.06 12.06 -42.81
C VAL A 960 5.46 12.66 -42.91
N GLN A 961 5.75 13.64 -42.07
CA GLN A 961 7.06 14.30 -42.01
C GLN A 961 8.04 13.47 -41.16
N ILE A 962 9.18 13.14 -41.76
CA ILE A 962 10.31 12.44 -41.13
C ILE A 962 11.40 13.48 -40.85
N GLU A 963 11.90 13.51 -39.62
CA GLU A 963 12.89 14.51 -39.18
C GLU A 963 14.17 14.48 -40.03
N LEU A 964 14.74 13.29 -40.21
CA LEU A 964 15.92 13.04 -41.03
C LEU A 964 15.73 11.74 -41.81
N TYR A 965 16.01 11.75 -43.11
CA TYR A 965 15.89 10.60 -43.98
C TYR A 965 17.17 10.38 -44.78
N LEU A 966 17.63 9.14 -44.88
CA LEU A 966 18.76 8.70 -45.68
C LEU A 966 18.24 8.12 -47.00
N PRO A 967 18.22 8.88 -48.10
CA PRO A 967 17.62 8.43 -49.36
C PRO A 967 18.35 7.22 -49.97
N GLN A 968 19.67 7.13 -49.79
CA GLN A 968 20.51 6.08 -50.36
C GLN A 968 20.17 4.69 -49.77
N THR A 969 19.92 4.62 -48.47
CA THR A 969 19.62 3.37 -47.74
C THR A 969 18.12 3.21 -47.46
N GLN A 970 17.31 4.23 -47.75
CA GLN A 970 15.88 4.32 -47.42
C GLN A 970 15.60 4.14 -45.91
N GLN A 971 16.47 4.72 -45.09
CA GLN A 971 16.40 4.65 -43.62
C GLN A 971 15.91 5.97 -43.04
N SER A 972 15.12 5.91 -41.97
CA SER A 972 14.75 7.09 -41.19
C SER A 972 15.70 7.24 -40.00
N ILE A 973 16.14 8.46 -39.72
CA ILE A 973 16.87 8.80 -38.51
C ILE A 973 15.93 9.51 -37.55
N MET A 974 15.76 8.93 -36.37
CA MET A 974 15.02 9.52 -35.26
C MET A 974 16.00 10.10 -34.23
N VAL A 975 16.01 11.43 -34.09
CA VAL A 975 16.90 12.11 -33.15
C VAL A 975 16.20 12.19 -31.78
N LEU A 976 16.65 11.35 -30.85
CA LEU A 976 16.06 11.27 -29.51
C LEU A 976 16.48 12.49 -28.68
N THR A 977 15.49 13.24 -28.23
CA THR A 977 15.67 14.36 -27.29
C THR A 977 14.80 14.19 -26.04
N GLY A 978 14.79 15.17 -25.14
CA GLY A 978 14.13 15.07 -23.84
C GLY A 978 12.62 14.78 -23.86
N TYR A 979 11.91 14.90 -25.00
CA TYR A 979 10.51 14.46 -25.12
C TYR A 979 10.37 12.98 -25.46
N ASN A 980 11.34 12.39 -26.17
CA ASN A 980 11.35 10.97 -26.52
C ASN A 980 11.94 10.09 -25.43
N LEU A 981 12.71 10.66 -24.51
CA LEU A 981 13.44 9.93 -23.48
C LEU A 981 12.82 10.10 -22.10
N ASN A 982 12.85 9.02 -21.33
CA ASN A 982 12.58 9.03 -19.90
C ASN A 982 13.71 9.74 -19.14
N TYR A 983 13.53 9.93 -17.84
CA TYR A 983 14.46 10.62 -16.96
C TYR A 983 15.86 10.00 -16.92
N ASP A 984 15.95 8.68 -17.13
CA ASP A 984 17.22 7.94 -17.25
C ASP A 984 18.01 8.30 -18.52
N LYS A 985 17.38 8.99 -19.47
CA LYS A 985 17.93 9.44 -20.76
C LYS A 985 18.34 8.29 -21.68
N ILE A 986 17.88 7.08 -21.40
CA ILE A 986 18.18 5.86 -22.16
C ILE A 986 16.89 5.25 -22.68
N THR A 987 15.88 5.08 -21.81
CA THR A 987 14.63 4.43 -22.20
C THR A 987 13.69 5.41 -22.89
N LEU A 988 12.94 4.91 -23.88
CA LEU A 988 11.98 5.71 -24.63
C LEU A 988 10.70 5.92 -23.80
N THR A 989 10.16 7.14 -23.87
CA THR A 989 8.76 7.41 -23.50
C THR A 989 7.83 6.70 -24.49
N GLY A 990 6.55 6.54 -24.17
CA GLY A 990 5.64 5.95 -25.15
C GLY A 990 5.42 6.82 -26.38
N GLN A 991 5.60 8.15 -26.28
CA GLN A 991 5.66 9.00 -27.47
C GLN A 991 6.86 8.62 -28.36
N GLY A 992 8.04 8.40 -27.76
CA GLY A 992 9.22 7.92 -28.49
C GLY A 992 9.00 6.56 -29.14
N LEU A 993 8.38 5.61 -28.43
CA LEU A 993 8.05 4.30 -28.97
C LEU A 993 7.04 4.37 -30.14
N LEU A 994 5.96 5.15 -29.99
CA LEU A 994 4.97 5.33 -31.06
C LEU A 994 5.58 5.98 -32.30
N GLN A 995 6.43 7.00 -32.14
CA GLN A 995 7.11 7.65 -33.26
C GLN A 995 8.08 6.68 -33.97
N LYS A 996 8.88 5.92 -33.21
CA LYS A 996 9.75 4.87 -33.77
C LYS A 996 8.94 3.83 -34.55
N LYS A 997 7.79 3.43 -34.01
CA LYS A 997 6.88 2.48 -34.64
C LYS A 997 6.30 3.00 -35.95
N LEU A 998 5.85 4.25 -35.98
CA LEU A 998 5.38 4.89 -37.20
C LEU A 998 6.50 4.95 -38.26
N TYR A 999 7.73 5.30 -37.88
CA TYR A 999 8.84 5.36 -38.83
C TYR A 999 9.25 3.96 -39.35
N ASN A 1000 9.12 2.91 -38.54
CA ASN A 1000 9.32 1.51 -38.98
C ASN A 1000 8.31 1.08 -40.05
N LEU A 1001 7.11 1.67 -40.07
CA LEU A 1001 6.10 1.40 -41.10
C LEU A 1001 6.33 2.21 -42.40
N LEU A 1002 7.13 3.28 -42.34
CA LEU A 1002 7.36 4.20 -43.45
C LEU A 1002 8.70 3.98 -44.16
N SER A 1003 9.67 3.36 -43.49
CA SER A 1003 11.04 3.21 -43.98
C SER A 1003 11.56 1.80 -43.74
N LYS A 1004 12.64 1.41 -44.45
CA LYS A 1004 13.20 0.06 -44.33
C LYS A 1004 13.76 -0.21 -42.93
N GLN A 1005 14.31 0.81 -42.28
CA GLN A 1005 14.90 0.73 -40.95
C GLN A 1005 14.90 2.12 -40.30
N VAL A 1006 14.74 2.13 -38.98
CA VAL A 1006 14.83 3.34 -38.15
C VAL A 1006 16.09 3.31 -37.31
N ILE A 1007 16.94 4.30 -37.51
CA ILE A 1007 18.15 4.54 -36.73
C ILE A 1007 17.82 5.56 -35.65
N THR A 1008 18.10 5.22 -34.39
CA THR A 1008 17.85 6.13 -33.26
C THR A 1008 19.15 6.74 -32.77
N ILE A 1009 19.22 8.07 -32.72
CA ILE A 1009 20.40 8.80 -32.26
C ILE A 1009 20.06 9.54 -30.97
N ASN A 1010 20.65 9.14 -29.84
CA ASN A 1010 20.58 9.93 -28.61
C ASN A 1010 21.39 11.22 -28.76
N PHE A 1011 20.69 12.36 -28.91
CA PHE A 1011 21.34 13.64 -29.15
C PHE A 1011 22.26 14.06 -28.00
N LYS A 1012 21.87 13.74 -26.77
CA LYS A 1012 22.67 14.11 -25.60
C LYS A 1012 23.98 13.33 -25.54
N GLU A 1013 23.93 12.02 -25.75
CA GLU A 1013 25.14 11.18 -25.81
C GLU A 1013 26.06 11.65 -26.93
N LEU A 1014 25.51 11.93 -28.12
CA LEU A 1014 26.29 12.43 -29.26
C LEU A 1014 27.00 13.75 -28.97
N VAL A 1015 26.33 14.68 -28.29
CA VAL A 1015 26.90 16.01 -27.95
C VAL A 1015 27.90 15.92 -26.79
N ASP A 1016 27.72 14.98 -25.86
CA ASP A 1016 28.63 14.78 -24.72
C ASP A 1016 29.97 14.14 -25.15
N ILE A 1017 30.05 13.51 -26.33
CA ILE A 1017 31.31 13.03 -26.92
C ILE A 1017 32.15 14.23 -27.40
N THR A 1018 33.41 14.31 -26.96
CA THR A 1018 34.28 15.46 -27.27
C THR A 1018 35.10 15.31 -28.55
N ASN A 1019 35.45 14.08 -28.93
CA ASN A 1019 36.26 13.78 -30.11
C ASN A 1019 35.37 13.48 -31.34
N TYR A 1020 35.67 14.07 -32.50
CA TYR A 1020 34.94 13.83 -33.74
C TYR A 1020 35.02 12.37 -34.21
N GLU A 1021 36.17 11.71 -34.10
CA GLU A 1021 36.29 10.28 -34.47
C GLU A 1021 35.35 9.40 -33.64
N ASP A 1022 35.22 9.70 -32.34
CA ASP A 1022 34.35 8.94 -31.45
C ASP A 1022 32.87 9.27 -31.69
N LYS A 1023 32.52 10.49 -32.15
CA LYS A 1023 31.17 10.82 -32.64
C LYS A 1023 30.82 9.99 -33.88
N VAL A 1024 31.77 9.83 -34.80
CA VAL A 1024 31.59 9.04 -36.02
C VAL A 1024 31.46 7.56 -35.69
N LYS A 1025 32.33 7.01 -34.83
CA LYS A 1025 32.20 5.64 -34.32
C LYS A 1025 30.85 5.41 -33.64
N TYR A 1026 30.37 6.38 -32.87
CA TYR A 1026 29.03 6.30 -32.28
C TYR A 1026 27.95 6.20 -33.36
N LEU A 1027 27.99 7.03 -34.41
CA LEU A 1027 27.04 6.94 -35.53
C LEU A 1027 27.13 5.61 -36.29
N GLN A 1028 28.33 5.09 -36.52
CA GLN A 1028 28.54 3.75 -37.11
C GLN A 1028 27.93 2.65 -36.24
N ASN A 1029 28.14 2.72 -34.91
CA ASN A 1029 27.56 1.77 -33.96
C ASN A 1029 26.02 1.83 -33.91
N GLN A 1030 25.40 2.97 -34.27
CA GLN A 1030 23.95 3.08 -34.43
C GLN A 1030 23.44 2.50 -35.76
N GLY A 1031 24.34 2.05 -36.65
CA GLY A 1031 24.00 1.41 -37.92
C GLY A 1031 24.03 2.34 -39.13
N ILE A 1032 24.69 3.50 -39.05
CA ILE A 1032 24.90 4.39 -40.20
C ILE A 1032 26.16 3.92 -40.95
N GLU A 1033 26.00 3.63 -42.24
CA GLU A 1033 27.14 3.28 -43.11
C GLU A 1033 27.96 4.54 -43.43
N ILE A 1034 29.19 4.58 -42.92
CA ILE A 1034 30.13 5.69 -43.12
C ILE A 1034 31.40 5.12 -43.74
N SER A 1035 31.66 5.49 -45.00
CA SER A 1035 32.81 5.01 -45.80
C SER A 1035 33.99 5.97 -45.80
N ALA A 1036 33.80 7.22 -45.36
CA ALA A 1036 34.86 8.21 -45.24
C ALA A 1036 35.72 7.97 -44.00
N ASP A 1037 37.05 8.20 -44.10
CA ASP A 1037 37.95 8.16 -42.96
C ASP A 1037 37.70 9.38 -42.05
N PRO A 1038 37.23 9.20 -40.81
CA PRO A 1038 36.92 10.30 -39.89
C PRO A 1038 38.12 11.21 -39.58
N ALA A 1039 39.36 10.73 -39.70
CA ALA A 1039 40.54 11.56 -39.50
C ALA A 1039 40.78 12.59 -40.62
N THR A 1040 40.16 12.36 -41.80
CA THR A 1040 40.34 13.19 -43.00
C THR A 1040 39.09 13.98 -43.41
N ALA A 1041 38.01 13.85 -42.65
CA ALA A 1041 36.72 14.50 -42.91
C ALA A 1041 36.77 16.03 -42.64
N ASP A 1042 36.06 16.81 -43.47
CA ASP A 1042 35.95 18.27 -43.30
C ASP A 1042 34.83 18.65 -42.32
N TYR A 1043 35.22 18.95 -41.08
CA TYR A 1043 34.32 19.40 -40.02
C TYR A 1043 34.12 20.93 -39.99
N SER A 1044 34.60 21.69 -40.98
CA SER A 1044 34.54 23.17 -40.97
C SER A 1044 33.12 23.73 -40.82
N ALA A 1045 32.13 23.16 -41.52
CA ALA A 1045 30.72 23.52 -41.40
C ALA A 1045 30.14 23.11 -40.03
N PHE A 1046 30.49 21.92 -39.54
CA PHE A 1046 30.04 21.42 -38.24
C PHE A 1046 30.58 22.28 -37.08
N ASN A 1047 31.83 22.73 -37.17
CA ASN A 1047 32.46 23.66 -36.23
C ASN A 1047 31.69 24.99 -36.12
N GLN A 1048 31.06 25.46 -37.19
CA GLN A 1048 30.23 26.67 -37.14
C GLN A 1048 28.92 26.43 -36.38
N VAL A 1049 28.31 25.23 -36.54
CA VAL A 1049 27.11 24.83 -35.79
C VAL A 1049 27.44 24.64 -34.30
N GLU A 1050 28.57 24.00 -33.97
CA GLU A 1050 29.06 23.87 -32.58
C GLU A 1050 29.40 25.23 -31.97
N LYS A 1051 29.99 26.16 -32.74
CA LYS A 1051 30.23 27.53 -32.28
C LYS A 1051 28.93 28.29 -32.05
N LYS A 1052 27.90 28.13 -32.88
CA LYS A 1052 26.56 28.72 -32.64
C LYS A 1052 25.90 28.15 -31.37
N ASP A 1053 26.02 26.84 -31.11
CA ASP A 1053 25.47 26.22 -29.89
C ASP A 1053 26.25 26.65 -28.65
N SER A 1054 27.59 26.68 -28.74
CA SER A 1054 28.49 27.16 -27.69
C SER A 1054 28.27 28.64 -27.41
N GLN A 1055 28.04 29.46 -28.45
CA GLN A 1055 27.72 30.88 -28.32
C GLN A 1055 26.33 31.08 -27.72
N LYS A 1056 25.30 30.30 -28.07
CA LYS A 1056 23.98 30.32 -27.41
C LYS A 1056 24.08 29.92 -25.93
N ARG A 1057 24.80 28.85 -25.60
CA ARG A 1057 25.05 28.43 -24.21
C ARG A 1057 25.88 29.46 -23.45
N SER A 1058 26.88 30.06 -24.10
CA SER A 1058 27.71 31.12 -23.52
C SER A 1058 26.94 32.43 -23.38
N ASN A 1059 26.00 32.76 -24.27
CA ASN A 1059 25.15 33.95 -24.22
C ASN A 1059 24.00 33.76 -23.21
N GLN A 1060 23.51 32.54 -22.98
CA GLN A 1060 22.64 32.26 -21.83
C GLN A 1060 23.40 32.37 -20.50
N LYS A 1061 24.64 31.86 -20.44
CA LYS A 1061 25.53 32.04 -19.27
C LYS A 1061 26.04 33.47 -19.12
N LYS A 1062 26.24 34.21 -20.22
CA LYS A 1062 26.66 35.61 -20.26
C LYS A 1062 25.49 36.54 -20.03
N GLN A 1063 24.24 36.24 -20.40
CA GLN A 1063 23.06 36.99 -19.93
C GLN A 1063 22.85 36.76 -18.43
N GLN A 1064 23.11 35.55 -17.92
CA GLN A 1064 23.16 35.30 -16.48
C GLN A 1064 24.34 35.98 -15.76
N LYS A 1065 25.47 36.22 -16.44
CA LYS A 1065 26.64 36.94 -15.89
C LYS A 1065 26.64 38.45 -16.15
N GLN A 1066 26.02 38.93 -17.22
CA GLN A 1066 25.84 40.34 -17.57
C GLN A 1066 24.67 40.91 -16.80
N GLN A 1067 23.60 40.15 -16.51
CA GLN A 1067 22.68 40.54 -15.43
C GLN A 1067 23.41 40.68 -14.09
N LYS A 1068 24.46 39.88 -13.85
CA LYS A 1068 25.29 39.99 -12.64
C LYS A 1068 26.25 41.19 -12.67
N GLN A 1069 26.87 41.47 -13.80
CA GLN A 1069 27.85 42.56 -13.96
C GLN A 1069 27.23 43.92 -14.25
N GLN A 1070 26.02 43.99 -14.81
CA GLN A 1070 25.26 45.22 -15.00
C GLN A 1070 24.69 45.68 -13.64
N ILE A 1071 24.35 44.74 -12.75
CA ILE A 1071 24.09 45.03 -11.32
C ILE A 1071 25.36 45.56 -10.63
N ASP A 1072 26.53 44.93 -10.83
CA ASP A 1072 27.79 45.41 -10.22
C ASP A 1072 28.29 46.75 -10.82
N GLN A 1073 27.92 47.12 -12.05
CA GLN A 1073 28.32 48.39 -12.68
C GLN A 1073 27.34 49.54 -12.40
N ASP A 1074 26.04 49.27 -12.30
CA ASP A 1074 25.04 50.26 -11.89
C ASP A 1074 25.25 50.65 -10.40
N GLU A 1075 25.71 49.72 -9.53
CA GLU A 1075 26.12 50.02 -8.15
C GLU A 1075 27.41 50.88 -8.03
N ILE A 1076 28.30 50.85 -9.04
CA ILE A 1076 29.53 51.67 -9.05
C ILE A 1076 29.25 53.07 -9.64
N LEU A 1077 28.33 53.20 -10.59
CA LEU A 1077 27.92 54.50 -11.15
C LEU A 1077 27.09 55.32 -10.16
N GLU A 1078 26.19 54.71 -9.37
CA GLU A 1078 25.48 55.41 -8.29
C GLU A 1078 26.40 55.84 -7.13
N TYR A 1079 27.55 55.18 -6.92
CA TYR A 1079 28.52 55.57 -5.89
C TYR A 1079 29.46 56.73 -6.31
N VAL A 1080 29.62 56.96 -7.62
CA VAL A 1080 30.49 58.03 -8.18
C VAL A 1080 29.69 59.30 -8.49
N GLU A 1081 28.39 59.21 -8.78
CA GLU A 1081 27.51 60.38 -8.95
C GLU A 1081 26.91 60.91 -7.61
N GLY A 1082 27.16 60.22 -6.50
CA GLY A 1082 26.70 60.58 -5.14
C GLY A 1082 27.76 61.15 -4.18
N GLN A 1083 28.96 61.50 -4.66
CA GLN A 1083 30.00 62.20 -3.89
C GLN A 1083 30.17 63.66 -4.31
#